data_AF-A0A178B2Q8-F1
#
_entry.id   AF-A0A178B2Q8-F1
#
_cell.length_a   1.000
_cell.length_b   1.000
_cell.length_c   1.000
_cell.angle_alpha   90.00
_cell.angle_beta   90.00
_cell.angle_gamma   90.00
#
_symmetry.space_group_name_H-M   'P 1'
#
loop_
_entity.id
_entity.type
_entity.pdbx_description
1 polymer ?
#
loop_
_entity_poly.entity_id
_entity_poly.type
_entity_poly.pdbx_seq_one_letter_code
_entity_poly.pdbx_strand_id
1 'polypeptide(L)'
;MSTGEDDDVKLQRASTALLADLEHLLPRLLRTRKDGLVKVRLMHYVCGMIEPFQEDPQILDAHLKKFIPPLVAAYLGTLTATTSDKPRKDSVPLSHAICYVLNVFCKVRGEKVIKGFFNNEPRYLVPILDELERGWNYQNTEEGAARFERVVPWVERYVLLLWLSHLMLAPFPLESISSLQSSQQTSTLTGIELPDQAPAITLRVITVCIERMRSASKERNAAANLLVKLSTRPDMQKLGLLDMLVTWCVSFLQTATEGDADIHQSLGVLSFLSGLVASTTNEEIGPCLPAIYHTCRSILDQERLDYVKSSAVARKLIVKIFRNIVVHCLHPAAHSLELDATTVLEEVIEFLLDTVSDGDTPVRYGVSKALSVITLKLDPDMAGEVVEAILGSLNENVYWQGSERNLGGVDALRWHGLTLALAQLLYREAISTSALPEVLNALLLSLSFEQRSATGGSIGTNVRDAACFGVWALSRRYSTADLLKVETTSIRACEHKEGLTVPQALAIELLIVACLDPAGNIRRGSSAALQELIGRHPNTIHDGIPLVQIVDFHAVGLRQRAMFDVAIKAADLHPLYWEALFDNLLSWRGTGSMDMASRLFAANAIGSLSKSQPVDVVQRMSSQICKQLTSLRPREVEERQGFVAALAELISTVSTLEIERGEESNEARTSLLHLWQLLETDLRLEDKAFTSPALRPELTASSMATFIAAMANLTTGLPSSLLPQDIPVKEAIRLLNLCLARHEESVLTAITIAVPAIVSMLYLSSSTSEGETVSEWLLTLENEASYSGLRCAGHAIAIGSAYSVLQKAITDGVVETPNVCTRIIKTLTFRCTAAVAIEARTVALRALTVLIGASNKLETSVEQRILAALHIALNDYTITERGDIGSLVRTQALESVGVGWATGTLQIDGDEIHDKVYADVLRLSLEKLDKIRSVAARVLDQNRRNEFRDPSMPLDEVSSAAYFISALRMFESTDSSILREAICVGYINSAGMGSETVAQNARTALLRFLDTLPDGSEAPPAQVLLLEVAECILGILKNNLNEDRVVIPLLETIAFLFDMHIMQRLVSTSFNFRSLLSNIQKAHFKSTHMQKLHFALDVYRGLGVIPATASDTLMKVTSMLLHPFPKVRLSAAETLWILTAEDALKLQDWSLPSKSLKPAVDAIKSNIANKVAAQS
;
A
#
# COMPACT_ATOMS: atom_id res chain seq x y z
N MET A 1 0.07 8.54 -3.49
CA MET A 1 0.45 7.25 -2.89
C MET A 1 0.14 6.17 -3.92
N SER A 2 1.17 5.61 -4.55
CA SER A 2 1.07 4.56 -5.56
C SER A 2 1.74 3.32 -4.98
N THR A 3 0.95 2.43 -4.37
CA THR A 3 1.39 1.07 -3.99
C THR A 3 0.66 0.11 -4.92
N GLY A 4 1.33 -0.23 -6.03
CA GLY A 4 0.76 -0.84 -7.23
C GLY A 4 0.54 -2.36 -7.20
N GLU A 5 0.20 -2.97 -6.06
CA GLU A 5 -0.32 -4.34 -6.03
C GLU A 5 -1.43 -4.46 -4.98
N ASP A 6 -2.67 -4.72 -5.43
CA ASP A 6 -3.81 -5.06 -4.56
C ASP A 6 -3.47 -6.30 -3.72
N ASP A 7 -3.71 -6.24 -2.41
CA ASP A 7 -3.35 -7.30 -1.47
C ASP A 7 -4.00 -8.67 -1.78
N ASP A 8 -5.13 -8.67 -2.49
CA ASP A 8 -5.84 -9.88 -2.95
C ASP A 8 -5.02 -10.72 -3.94
N VAL A 9 -4.25 -10.08 -4.83
CA VAL A 9 -3.43 -10.79 -5.82
C VAL A 9 -2.26 -11.50 -5.13
N LYS A 10 -1.72 -10.89 -4.07
CA LYS A 10 -0.70 -11.50 -3.22
C LYS A 10 -1.27 -12.69 -2.46
N LEU A 11 -2.49 -12.57 -1.93
CA LEU A 11 -3.18 -13.66 -1.23
C LEU A 11 -3.39 -14.87 -2.14
N GLN A 12 -3.90 -14.67 -3.36
CA GLN A 12 -4.13 -15.80 -4.27
C GLN A 12 -2.84 -16.55 -4.62
N ARG A 13 -1.74 -15.84 -4.86
CA ARG A 13 -0.42 -16.45 -5.09
C ARG A 13 0.08 -17.22 -3.86
N ALA A 14 -0.17 -16.72 -2.66
CA ALA A 14 0.23 -17.35 -1.40
C ALA A 14 -0.71 -18.48 -0.93
N SER A 15 -1.96 -18.51 -1.41
CA SER A 15 -3.05 -19.36 -0.89
C SER A 15 -2.71 -20.85 -0.87
N THR A 16 -2.13 -21.37 -1.95
CA THR A 16 -1.72 -22.78 -2.08
C THR A 16 -0.69 -23.19 -1.03
N ALA A 17 0.29 -22.33 -0.74
CA ALA A 17 1.31 -22.58 0.27
C ALA A 17 0.70 -22.52 1.68
N LEU A 18 -0.11 -21.49 1.96
CA LEU A 18 -0.79 -21.33 3.25
C LEU A 18 -1.72 -22.51 3.58
N LEU A 19 -2.48 -23.01 2.60
CA LEU A 19 -3.37 -24.17 2.77
C LEU A 19 -2.59 -25.46 3.06
N ALA A 20 -1.48 -25.69 2.34
CA ALA A 20 -0.63 -26.85 2.56
C ALA A 20 0.05 -26.82 3.94
N ASP A 21 0.55 -25.65 4.35
CA ASP A 21 1.12 -25.44 5.67
C ASP A 21 0.08 -25.67 6.77
N LEU A 22 -1.15 -25.17 6.58
CA LEU A 22 -2.26 -25.38 7.52
C LEU A 22 -2.61 -26.87 7.68
N GLU A 23 -2.66 -27.63 6.58
CA GLU A 23 -2.91 -29.08 6.58
C GLU A 23 -1.83 -29.85 7.37
N HIS A 24 -0.57 -29.40 7.32
CA HIS A 24 0.53 -29.99 8.07
C HIS A 24 0.59 -29.56 9.56
N LEU A 25 0.18 -28.31 9.86
CA LEU A 25 0.30 -27.72 11.20
C LEU A 25 -0.85 -28.10 12.13
N LEU A 26 -2.08 -28.26 11.62
CA LEU A 26 -3.26 -28.64 12.41
C LEU A 26 -3.05 -29.93 13.21
N PRO A 27 -2.57 -31.04 12.61
CA PRO A 27 -2.24 -32.25 13.37
C PRO A 27 -1.17 -32.04 14.45
N ARG A 28 -0.22 -31.12 14.23
CA ARG A 28 0.82 -30.80 15.23
C ARG A 28 0.25 -30.03 16.42
N LEU A 29 -0.75 -29.17 16.19
CA LEU A 29 -1.48 -28.50 17.26
C LEU A 29 -2.30 -29.50 18.10
N LEU A 30 -2.85 -30.54 17.45
CA LEU A 30 -3.66 -31.59 18.09
C LEU A 30 -2.84 -32.70 18.77
N ARG A 31 -1.53 -32.83 18.49
CA ARG A 31 -0.68 -33.84 19.14
C ARG A 31 -0.51 -33.51 20.63
N THR A 32 -1.25 -34.24 21.46
CA THR A 32 -1.17 -34.15 22.92
C THR A 32 0.24 -34.46 23.42
N ARG A 33 0.90 -33.48 24.08
CA ARG A 33 1.95 -33.80 25.06
C ARG A 33 1.28 -34.45 26.27
N LYS A 34 2.01 -35.23 27.06
CA LYS A 34 1.49 -35.93 28.27
C LYS A 34 0.75 -35.02 29.27
N ASP A 35 0.88 -33.70 29.13
CA ASP A 35 0.36 -32.68 30.05
C ASP A 35 -0.84 -31.87 29.49
N GLY A 36 -1.42 -32.20 28.32
CA GLY A 36 -2.63 -31.52 27.81
C GLY A 36 -2.46 -30.06 27.32
N LEU A 37 -1.24 -29.52 27.33
CA LEU A 37 -0.92 -28.12 27.03
C LEU A 37 -0.38 -27.89 25.60
N VAL A 38 -0.74 -26.76 25.00
CA VAL A 38 -0.32 -26.28 23.66
C VAL A 38 0.48 -24.98 23.79
N LYS A 39 1.57 -24.83 23.02
CA LYS A 39 2.37 -23.60 23.01
C LYS A 39 1.59 -22.44 22.38
N VAL A 40 1.55 -21.28 23.05
CA VAL A 40 0.84 -20.07 22.57
C VAL A 40 1.34 -19.60 21.20
N ARG A 41 2.65 -19.71 20.93
CA ARG A 41 3.22 -19.35 19.62
C ARG A 41 2.71 -20.22 18.48
N LEU A 42 2.48 -21.51 18.73
CA LEU A 42 1.99 -22.44 17.71
C LEU A 42 0.52 -22.13 17.38
N MET A 43 -0.31 -21.86 18.38
CA MET A 43 -1.70 -21.44 18.19
C MET A 43 -1.80 -20.18 17.32
N HIS A 44 -1.05 -19.11 17.68
CA HIS A 44 -1.05 -17.88 16.89
C HIS A 44 -0.49 -18.08 15.49
N TYR A 45 0.52 -18.93 15.32
CA TYR A 45 1.07 -19.24 14.00
C TYR A 45 0.03 -19.92 13.11
N VAL A 46 -0.72 -20.90 13.63
CA VAL A 46 -1.84 -21.51 12.90
C VAL A 46 -2.91 -20.48 12.55
N CYS A 47 -3.25 -19.58 13.48
CA CYS A 47 -4.23 -18.51 13.22
C CYS A 47 -3.76 -17.54 12.13
N GLY A 48 -2.47 -17.15 12.15
CA GLY A 48 -1.88 -16.29 11.14
C GLY A 48 -1.83 -16.90 9.74
N MET A 49 -2.01 -18.22 9.59
CA MET A 49 -2.21 -18.86 8.29
C MET A 49 -3.67 -18.83 7.81
N ILE A 50 -4.63 -18.65 8.72
CA ILE A 50 -6.07 -18.59 8.40
C ILE A 50 -6.52 -17.14 8.14
N GLU A 51 -6.00 -16.17 8.90
CA GLU A 51 -6.37 -14.76 8.81
C GLU A 51 -6.24 -14.13 7.40
N PRO A 52 -5.22 -14.45 6.59
CA PRO A 52 -5.10 -13.88 5.24
C PRO A 52 -6.30 -14.19 4.34
N PHE A 53 -7.00 -15.31 4.56
CA PHE A 53 -8.20 -15.66 3.79
C PHE A 53 -9.44 -14.81 4.11
N GLN A 54 -9.34 -13.80 4.99
CA GLN A 54 -10.46 -12.91 5.28
C GLN A 54 -10.91 -12.12 4.05
N GLU A 55 -9.98 -11.80 3.14
CA GLU A 55 -10.28 -11.06 1.89
C GLU A 55 -11.00 -11.95 0.86
N ASP A 56 -10.69 -13.25 0.80
CA ASP A 56 -11.38 -14.25 -0.04
C ASP A 56 -11.66 -15.56 0.73
N PRO A 57 -12.72 -15.57 1.57
CA PRO A 57 -13.02 -16.73 2.42
C PRO A 57 -13.45 -17.98 1.65
N GLN A 58 -13.92 -17.84 0.40
CA GLN A 58 -14.43 -18.92 -0.43
C GLN A 58 -13.32 -19.95 -0.75
N ILE A 59 -12.06 -19.52 -0.78
CA ILE A 59 -10.90 -20.40 -0.96
C ILE A 59 -10.88 -21.53 0.09
N LEU A 60 -11.38 -21.28 1.31
CA LEU A 60 -11.41 -22.28 2.37
C LEU A 60 -12.48 -23.37 2.18
N ASP A 61 -13.53 -23.15 1.38
CA ASP A 61 -14.74 -23.99 1.37
C ASP A 61 -14.46 -25.45 1.01
N ALA A 62 -13.57 -25.70 0.05
CA ALA A 62 -13.15 -27.05 -0.34
C ALA A 62 -12.38 -27.79 0.77
N HIS A 63 -11.80 -27.06 1.74
CA HIS A 63 -10.90 -27.59 2.75
C HIS A 63 -11.52 -27.68 4.16
N LEU A 64 -12.65 -27.00 4.44
CA LEU A 64 -13.28 -27.01 5.77
C LEU A 64 -13.60 -28.42 6.29
N LYS A 65 -14.04 -29.32 5.41
CA LYS A 65 -14.32 -30.74 5.74
C LYS A 65 -13.07 -31.49 6.25
N LYS A 66 -11.88 -31.04 5.89
CA LYS A 66 -10.61 -31.62 6.37
C LYS A 66 -10.13 -30.96 7.66
N PHE A 67 -10.35 -29.66 7.82
CA PHE A 67 -9.77 -28.89 8.93
C PHE A 67 -10.62 -28.85 10.20
N ILE A 68 -11.94 -28.72 10.08
CA ILE A 68 -12.83 -28.50 11.25
C ILE A 68 -13.14 -29.79 12.02
N PRO A 69 -13.52 -30.92 11.39
CA PRO A 69 -13.89 -32.13 12.13
C PRO A 69 -12.80 -32.67 13.08
N PRO A 70 -11.49 -32.66 12.74
CA PRO A 70 -10.43 -33.06 13.67
C PRO A 70 -10.34 -32.19 14.93
N LEU A 71 -10.56 -30.87 14.79
CA LEU A 71 -10.61 -29.94 15.92
C LEU A 71 -11.79 -30.27 16.84
N VAL A 72 -12.97 -30.49 16.25
CA VAL A 72 -14.21 -30.86 16.96
C VAL A 72 -14.03 -32.17 17.72
N ALA A 73 -13.50 -33.21 17.06
CA ALA A 73 -13.26 -34.50 17.69
C ALA A 73 -12.26 -34.42 18.85
N ALA A 74 -11.18 -33.66 18.69
CA ALA A 74 -10.19 -33.45 19.75
C ALA A 74 -10.79 -32.71 20.96
N TYR A 75 -11.63 -31.70 20.73
CA TYR A 75 -12.31 -30.98 21.82
C TYR A 75 -13.27 -31.90 22.60
N LEU A 76 -14.06 -32.72 21.92
CA LEU A 76 -14.93 -33.68 22.60
C LEU A 76 -14.12 -34.70 23.42
N GLY A 77 -12.92 -35.06 22.96
CA GLY A 77 -11.97 -35.87 23.72
C GLY A 77 -11.55 -35.20 25.04
N THR A 78 -11.35 -33.88 25.06
CA THR A 78 -10.95 -33.16 26.29
C THR A 78 -12.04 -33.18 27.36
N LEU A 79 -13.33 -33.25 26.98
CA LEU A 79 -14.44 -33.33 27.94
C LEU A 79 -14.43 -34.62 28.78
N THR A 80 -13.74 -35.67 28.32
CA THR A 80 -13.63 -36.96 29.02
C THR A 80 -12.33 -37.14 29.79
N ALA A 81 -11.35 -36.24 29.60
CA ALA A 81 -10.03 -36.35 30.19
C ALA A 81 -9.93 -35.53 31.49
N THR A 82 -9.63 -36.17 32.62
CA THR A 82 -9.27 -35.48 33.86
C THR A 82 -7.80 -35.08 33.81
N THR A 83 -7.47 -33.89 33.30
CA THR A 83 -6.10 -33.36 33.36
C THR A 83 -5.91 -32.48 34.60
N SER A 84 -4.85 -32.76 35.36
CA SER A 84 -4.34 -31.87 36.42
C SER A 84 -3.42 -30.86 35.75
N ASP A 85 -4.00 -29.76 35.27
CA ASP A 85 -3.27 -28.74 34.50
C ASP A 85 -2.42 -27.87 35.44
N LYS A 86 -1.19 -28.35 35.75
CA LYS A 86 -0.20 -27.48 36.38
C LYS A 86 0.22 -26.40 35.36
N PRO A 87 0.07 -25.10 35.67
CA PRO A 87 0.37 -24.04 34.72
C PRO A 87 1.85 -24.04 34.33
N ARG A 88 2.13 -24.03 33.02
CA ARG A 88 3.48 -23.82 32.45
C ARG A 88 3.54 -22.51 31.69
N LYS A 89 4.66 -21.80 31.81
CA LYS A 89 4.94 -20.56 31.07
C LYS A 89 4.80 -20.80 29.55
N ASP A 90 4.17 -19.87 28.83
CA ASP A 90 3.98 -19.87 27.37
C ASP A 90 3.12 -21.02 26.78
N SER A 91 2.27 -21.65 27.59
CA SER A 91 1.36 -22.71 27.13
C SER A 91 -0.08 -22.50 27.62
N VAL A 92 -1.06 -22.91 26.82
CA VAL A 92 -2.50 -22.85 27.11
C VAL A 92 -3.12 -24.26 27.04
N PRO A 93 -4.27 -24.50 27.71
CA PRO A 93 -5.02 -25.74 27.55
C PRO A 93 -5.38 -26.01 26.09
N LEU A 94 -5.40 -27.29 25.69
CA LEU A 94 -5.78 -27.70 24.33
C LEU A 94 -7.20 -27.23 23.97
N SER A 95 -8.15 -27.29 24.92
CA SER A 95 -9.52 -26.81 24.74
C SER A 95 -9.56 -25.33 24.33
N HIS A 96 -8.76 -24.48 24.98
CA HIS A 96 -8.61 -23.07 24.61
C HIS A 96 -8.07 -22.90 23.19
N ALA A 97 -6.97 -23.59 22.87
CA ALA A 97 -6.33 -23.48 21.55
C ALA A 97 -7.28 -23.89 20.41
N ILE A 98 -8.07 -24.94 20.61
CA ILE A 98 -9.08 -25.39 19.64
C ILE A 98 -10.17 -24.32 19.45
N CYS A 99 -10.77 -23.83 20.54
CA CYS A 99 -11.80 -22.79 20.45
C CYS A 99 -11.28 -21.51 19.81
N TYR A 100 -10.02 -21.14 20.07
CA TYR A 100 -9.39 -19.98 19.45
C TYR A 100 -9.29 -20.14 17.93
N VAL A 101 -8.80 -21.28 17.45
CA VAL A 101 -8.74 -21.59 16.01
C VAL A 101 -10.13 -21.64 15.39
N LEU A 102 -11.12 -22.26 16.05
CA LEU A 102 -12.50 -22.29 15.58
C LEU A 102 -13.12 -20.89 15.49
N ASN A 103 -12.82 -20.00 16.43
CA ASN A 103 -13.25 -18.60 16.36
C ASN A 103 -12.61 -17.84 15.19
N VAL A 104 -11.34 -18.11 14.85
CA VAL A 104 -10.72 -17.54 13.64
C VAL A 104 -11.43 -18.03 12.38
N PHE A 105 -11.76 -19.32 12.29
CA PHE A 105 -12.60 -19.82 11.19
C PHE A 105 -13.98 -19.17 11.14
N CYS A 106 -14.64 -18.98 12.29
CA CYS A 106 -15.92 -18.26 12.37
C CYS A 106 -15.79 -16.80 11.94
N LYS A 107 -14.66 -16.14 12.24
CA LYS A 107 -14.35 -14.76 11.82
C LYS A 107 -14.14 -14.66 10.31
N VAL A 108 -13.32 -15.55 9.74
CA VAL A 108 -12.94 -15.52 8.32
C VAL A 108 -14.08 -15.99 7.43
N ARG A 109 -14.65 -17.17 7.69
CA ARG A 109 -15.65 -17.78 6.79
C ARG A 109 -17.10 -17.49 7.18
N GLY A 110 -17.36 -17.30 8.47
CA GLY A 110 -18.69 -17.06 9.03
C GLY A 110 -19.21 -18.21 9.89
N GLU A 111 -19.73 -17.85 11.07
CA GLU A 111 -20.21 -18.80 12.10
C GLU A 111 -21.28 -19.78 11.61
N LYS A 112 -22.15 -19.39 10.68
CA LYS A 112 -23.24 -20.26 10.18
C LYS A 112 -22.71 -21.49 9.44
N VAL A 113 -21.60 -21.33 8.71
CA VAL A 113 -20.97 -22.43 7.96
C VAL A 113 -20.18 -23.30 8.93
N ILE A 114 -19.36 -22.70 9.80
CA ILE A 114 -18.50 -23.42 10.73
C ILE A 114 -19.32 -24.23 11.76
N LYS A 115 -20.41 -23.65 12.29
CA LYS A 115 -21.32 -24.35 13.22
C LYS A 115 -21.88 -25.64 12.64
N GLY A 116 -22.06 -25.73 11.31
CA GLY A 116 -22.54 -26.94 10.64
C GLY A 116 -21.60 -28.15 10.74
N PHE A 117 -20.34 -27.94 11.16
CA PHE A 117 -19.35 -29.00 11.38
C PHE A 117 -19.26 -29.44 12.84
N PHE A 118 -19.97 -28.80 13.76
CA PHE A 118 -19.98 -29.18 15.17
C PHE A 118 -20.78 -30.47 15.37
N ASN A 119 -20.39 -31.30 16.34
CA ASN A 119 -21.14 -32.52 16.66
C ASN A 119 -22.52 -32.15 17.24
N ASN A 120 -23.55 -32.86 16.79
CA ASN A 120 -24.96 -32.60 17.12
C ASN A 120 -25.60 -33.68 18.01
N GLU A 121 -24.82 -34.61 18.55
CA GLU A 121 -25.34 -35.70 19.34
C GLU A 121 -25.77 -35.22 20.73
N PRO A 122 -27.02 -35.49 21.17
CA PRO A 122 -27.54 -34.94 22.41
C PRO A 122 -26.78 -35.33 23.69
N ARG A 123 -26.01 -36.43 23.67
CA ARG A 123 -25.16 -36.83 24.81
C ARG A 123 -24.13 -35.78 25.20
N TYR A 124 -23.76 -34.87 24.29
CA TYR A 124 -22.80 -33.79 24.55
C TYR A 124 -23.44 -32.50 25.09
N LEU A 125 -24.77 -32.43 25.17
CA LEU A 125 -25.48 -31.25 25.64
C LEU A 125 -25.11 -30.91 27.10
N VAL A 126 -25.23 -31.87 28.02
CA VAL A 126 -24.87 -31.65 29.44
C VAL A 126 -23.36 -31.43 29.62
N PRO A 127 -22.45 -32.24 29.04
CA PRO A 127 -21.01 -32.00 29.15
C PRO A 127 -20.55 -30.62 28.68
N ILE A 128 -21.10 -30.11 27.57
CA ILE A 128 -20.74 -28.79 27.05
C ILE A 128 -21.31 -27.67 27.93
N LEU A 129 -22.53 -27.84 28.45
CA LEU A 129 -23.14 -26.89 29.38
C LEU A 129 -22.36 -26.83 30.70
N ASP A 130 -21.96 -27.99 31.23
CA ASP A 130 -21.10 -28.09 32.42
C ASP A 130 -19.77 -27.35 32.21
N GLU A 131 -19.13 -27.52 31.06
CA GLU A 131 -17.87 -26.84 30.74
C GLU A 131 -18.03 -25.32 30.66
N LEU A 132 -19.13 -24.86 30.05
CA LEU A 132 -19.47 -23.44 29.95
C LEU A 132 -19.69 -22.80 31.33
N GLU A 133 -20.30 -23.52 32.28
CA GLU A 133 -20.56 -23.04 33.64
C GLU A 133 -19.33 -23.13 34.56
N ARG A 134 -18.57 -24.24 34.51
CA ARG A 134 -17.39 -24.45 35.36
C ARG A 134 -16.30 -23.44 35.08
N GLY A 135 -16.08 -23.15 33.80
CA GLY A 135 -15.13 -22.18 33.35
C GLY A 135 -13.70 -22.39 33.82
N TRP A 136 -13.22 -23.64 33.82
CA TRP A 136 -11.92 -24.04 34.36
C TRP A 136 -10.73 -23.26 33.77
N ASN A 137 -10.84 -22.79 32.53
CA ASN A 137 -9.78 -22.03 31.85
C ASN A 137 -9.76 -20.52 32.19
N TYR A 138 -10.70 -20.02 33.00
CA TYR A 138 -10.93 -18.58 33.22
C TYR A 138 -10.77 -18.11 34.69
N GLN A 139 -10.32 -18.97 35.61
CA GLN A 139 -10.22 -18.59 37.02
C GLN A 139 -9.13 -17.52 37.25
N ASN A 140 -9.56 -16.28 37.47
CA ASN A 140 -8.73 -15.20 38.01
C ASN A 140 -8.46 -15.49 39.49
N THR A 141 -7.37 -16.18 39.80
CA THR A 141 -6.81 -16.11 41.16
C THR A 141 -6.12 -14.76 41.33
N GLU A 142 -6.64 -13.94 42.25
CA GLU A 142 -6.26 -12.56 42.54
C GLU A 142 -4.79 -12.35 43.02
N GLU A 143 -3.95 -13.39 43.05
CA GLU A 143 -2.54 -13.28 43.49
C GLU A 143 -1.49 -13.39 42.37
N GLY A 144 -1.87 -13.21 41.10
CA GLY A 144 -0.91 -13.33 39.99
C GLY A 144 -1.36 -12.76 38.66
N ALA A 145 -1.73 -11.48 38.63
CA ALA A 145 -2.27 -10.75 37.48
C ALA A 145 -1.36 -10.66 36.21
N ALA A 146 -0.37 -11.53 36.02
CA ALA A 146 0.59 -11.43 34.90
C ALA A 146 0.81 -12.73 34.11
N ARG A 147 -0.08 -13.74 34.17
CA ARG A 147 0.23 -15.06 33.56
C ARG A 147 -0.34 -15.31 32.15
N PHE A 148 -1.37 -14.58 31.71
CA PHE A 148 -2.03 -14.81 30.42
C PHE A 148 -2.53 -13.54 29.72
N GLU A 149 -1.74 -12.46 29.67
CA GLU A 149 -2.12 -11.16 29.06
C GLU A 149 -2.62 -11.23 27.59
N ARG A 150 -2.48 -12.38 26.90
CA ARG A 150 -2.90 -12.60 25.49
C ARG A 150 -4.06 -13.58 25.30
N VAL A 151 -4.56 -14.20 26.37
CA VAL A 151 -5.70 -15.13 26.30
C VAL A 151 -6.98 -14.31 26.34
N VAL A 152 -7.82 -14.46 25.32
CA VAL A 152 -9.08 -13.73 25.22
C VAL A 152 -10.18 -14.59 25.86
N PRO A 153 -10.63 -14.29 27.10
CA PRO A 153 -11.42 -15.24 27.90
C PRO A 153 -12.84 -15.49 27.39
N TRP A 154 -13.32 -14.71 26.42
CA TRP A 154 -14.66 -14.86 25.85
C TRP A 154 -14.73 -15.87 24.69
N VAL A 155 -13.59 -16.23 24.09
CA VAL A 155 -13.55 -17.00 22.83
C VAL A 155 -14.12 -18.40 22.98
N GLU A 156 -13.72 -19.11 24.04
CA GLU A 156 -14.27 -20.43 24.35
C GLU A 156 -15.77 -20.37 24.64
N ARG A 157 -16.19 -19.44 25.49
CA ARG A 157 -17.61 -19.23 25.81
C ARG A 157 -18.44 -18.96 24.56
N TYR A 158 -17.95 -18.14 23.63
CA TYR A 158 -18.59 -17.91 22.33
C TYR A 158 -18.75 -19.20 21.52
N VAL A 159 -17.69 -20.00 21.39
CA VAL A 159 -17.75 -21.28 20.65
C VAL A 159 -18.71 -22.27 21.32
N LEU A 160 -18.71 -22.37 22.65
CA LEU A 160 -19.61 -23.26 23.38
C LEU A 160 -21.07 -22.82 23.29
N LEU A 161 -21.36 -21.52 23.34
CA LEU A 161 -22.71 -20.99 23.10
C LEU A 161 -23.20 -21.33 21.68
N LEU A 162 -22.34 -21.21 20.67
CA LEU A 162 -22.65 -21.64 19.31
C LEU A 162 -22.93 -23.16 19.25
N TRP A 163 -22.14 -23.96 19.95
CA TRP A 163 -22.30 -25.41 20.00
C TRP A 163 -23.59 -25.84 20.69
N LEU A 164 -23.90 -25.26 21.85
CA LEU A 164 -25.17 -25.46 22.54
C LEU A 164 -26.34 -25.06 21.66
N SER A 165 -26.26 -23.96 20.92
CA SER A 165 -27.32 -23.55 20.00
C SER A 165 -27.52 -24.52 18.83
N HIS A 166 -26.56 -25.41 18.56
CA HIS A 166 -26.72 -26.53 17.63
C HIS A 166 -27.41 -27.72 18.32
N LEU A 167 -26.97 -28.06 19.54
CA LEU A 167 -27.48 -29.18 20.34
C LEU A 167 -28.93 -28.96 20.81
N MET A 168 -29.37 -27.71 20.96
CA MET A 168 -30.78 -27.38 21.26
C MET A 168 -31.76 -27.77 20.16
N LEU A 169 -31.28 -28.20 18.98
CA LEU A 169 -32.12 -28.77 17.91
C LEU A 169 -32.45 -30.26 18.13
N ALA A 170 -32.13 -30.83 19.29
CA ALA A 170 -32.47 -32.21 19.63
C ALA A 170 -33.98 -32.50 19.47
N PRO A 171 -34.37 -33.61 18.82
CA PRO A 171 -35.75 -33.83 18.35
C PRO A 171 -36.74 -34.34 19.43
N PHE A 172 -36.32 -34.44 20.69
CA PHE A 172 -37.15 -34.94 21.79
C PHE A 172 -37.25 -33.90 22.93
N PRO A 173 -38.24 -34.00 23.83
CA PRO A 173 -38.42 -33.06 24.94
C PRO A 173 -37.21 -33.04 25.89
N LEU A 174 -36.81 -31.86 26.39
CA LEU A 174 -35.67 -31.71 27.30
C LEU A 174 -35.89 -32.43 28.64
N GLU A 175 -37.14 -32.62 29.04
CA GLU A 175 -37.52 -33.44 30.21
C GLU A 175 -37.00 -34.89 30.11
N SER A 176 -36.84 -35.43 28.89
CA SER A 176 -36.30 -36.79 28.69
C SER A 176 -34.82 -36.92 29.04
N ILE A 177 -34.07 -35.80 29.11
CA ILE A 177 -32.65 -35.76 29.49
C ILE A 177 -32.45 -35.18 30.90
N SER A 178 -33.38 -34.37 31.39
CA SER A 178 -33.20 -33.60 32.63
C SER A 178 -34.49 -33.50 33.44
N SER A 179 -34.39 -33.80 34.73
CA SER A 179 -35.50 -33.71 35.67
C SER A 179 -36.07 -32.28 35.78
N LEU A 180 -37.38 -32.19 35.96
CA LEU A 180 -38.06 -30.95 36.31
C LEU A 180 -37.56 -30.41 37.67
N GLN A 181 -37.34 -29.11 37.76
CA GLN A 181 -36.91 -28.40 38.96
C GLN A 181 -37.74 -27.12 39.16
N SER A 182 -37.80 -26.63 40.40
CA SER A 182 -38.46 -25.35 40.71
C SER A 182 -37.73 -24.18 40.04
N SER A 183 -38.48 -23.32 39.35
CA SER A 183 -37.89 -22.17 38.63
C SER A 183 -37.68 -20.93 39.51
N GLN A 184 -38.13 -20.94 40.78
CA GLN A 184 -38.14 -19.75 41.66
C GLN A 184 -36.78 -19.06 41.80
N GLN A 185 -35.70 -19.84 41.94
CA GLN A 185 -34.34 -19.30 42.06
C GLN A 185 -33.90 -18.59 40.78
N THR A 186 -34.14 -19.22 39.63
CA THR A 186 -33.82 -18.64 38.31
C THR A 186 -34.67 -17.41 38.02
N SER A 187 -35.96 -17.42 38.39
CA SER A 187 -36.84 -16.25 38.23
C SER A 187 -36.31 -15.05 39.00
N THR A 188 -35.93 -15.25 40.27
CA THR A 188 -35.34 -14.20 41.12
C THR A 188 -34.03 -13.67 40.53
N LEU A 189 -33.17 -14.56 40.04
CA LEU A 189 -31.84 -14.20 39.55
C LEU A 189 -31.87 -13.47 38.20
N THR A 190 -32.81 -13.85 37.32
CA THR A 190 -32.92 -13.28 35.97
C THR A 190 -33.92 -12.13 35.87
N GLY A 191 -34.82 -11.99 36.85
CA GLY A 191 -35.93 -11.05 36.81
C GLY A 191 -37.04 -11.46 35.84
N ILE A 192 -37.13 -12.75 35.48
CA ILE A 192 -38.11 -13.30 34.54
C ILE A 192 -39.12 -14.12 35.33
N GLU A 193 -40.41 -13.88 35.12
CA GLU A 193 -41.46 -14.73 35.68
C GLU A 193 -41.52 -16.04 34.87
N LEU A 194 -40.85 -17.09 35.36
CA LEU A 194 -40.78 -18.43 34.73
C LEU A 194 -41.88 -19.37 35.28
N PRO A 195 -42.23 -20.46 34.56
CA PRO A 195 -43.24 -21.42 35.05
C PRO A 195 -42.79 -22.12 36.33
N ASP A 196 -43.72 -22.61 37.16
CA ASP A 196 -43.41 -23.21 38.46
C ASP A 196 -42.31 -24.28 38.41
N GLN A 197 -42.34 -25.13 37.38
CA GLN A 197 -41.32 -26.13 37.11
C GLN A 197 -40.90 -26.15 35.64
N ALA A 198 -39.61 -26.31 35.40
CA ALA A 198 -39.04 -26.51 34.07
C ALA A 198 -37.86 -27.51 34.13
N PRO A 199 -37.45 -28.12 33.00
CA PRO A 199 -36.28 -28.99 32.97
C PRO A 199 -35.04 -28.24 33.47
N ALA A 200 -34.19 -28.89 34.28
CA ALA A 200 -33.01 -28.23 34.87
C ALA A 200 -32.07 -27.63 33.81
N ILE A 201 -31.90 -28.30 32.67
CA ILE A 201 -31.14 -27.78 31.52
C ILE A 201 -31.70 -26.43 31.05
N THR A 202 -33.02 -26.29 30.97
CA THR A 202 -33.68 -25.05 30.53
C THR A 202 -33.33 -23.90 31.48
N LEU A 203 -33.46 -24.11 32.80
CA LEU A 203 -33.16 -23.10 33.81
C LEU A 203 -31.68 -22.65 33.80
N ARG A 204 -30.77 -23.61 33.63
CA ARG A 204 -29.33 -23.38 33.47
C ARG A 204 -29.01 -22.57 32.23
N VAL A 205 -29.55 -22.95 31.07
CA VAL A 205 -29.33 -22.25 29.81
C VAL A 205 -29.90 -20.82 29.85
N ILE A 206 -31.10 -20.61 30.42
CA ILE A 206 -31.67 -19.26 30.59
C ILE A 206 -30.73 -18.40 31.42
N THR A 207 -30.26 -18.91 32.56
CA THR A 207 -29.33 -18.19 33.44
C THR A 207 -28.08 -17.73 32.68
N VAL A 208 -27.44 -18.66 31.96
CA VAL A 208 -26.23 -18.38 31.17
C VAL A 208 -26.53 -17.38 30.05
N CYS A 209 -27.62 -17.55 29.31
CA CYS A 209 -27.98 -16.66 28.21
C CYS A 209 -28.22 -15.22 28.69
N ILE A 210 -28.98 -15.03 29.76
CA ILE A 210 -29.30 -13.71 30.31
C ILE A 210 -28.03 -13.01 30.80
N GLU A 211 -27.15 -13.71 31.53
CA GLU A 211 -25.87 -13.15 31.96
C GLU A 211 -25.00 -12.74 30.75
N ARG A 212 -24.91 -13.60 29.74
CA ARG A 212 -24.02 -13.38 28.58
C ARG A 212 -24.58 -12.39 27.56
N MET A 213 -25.87 -12.12 27.54
CA MET A 213 -26.45 -11.06 26.71
C MET A 213 -25.99 -9.64 27.11
N ARG A 214 -25.42 -9.48 28.31
CA ARG A 214 -24.80 -8.23 28.79
C ARG A 214 -23.34 -8.08 28.35
N SER A 215 -22.78 -9.07 27.63
CA SER A 215 -21.36 -9.05 27.23
C SER A 215 -21.09 -8.07 26.09
N ALA A 216 -19.98 -7.33 26.18
CA ALA A 216 -19.46 -6.51 25.08
C ALA A 216 -18.86 -7.34 23.92
N SER A 217 -18.69 -8.65 24.11
CA SER A 217 -18.06 -9.56 23.16
C SER A 217 -19.05 -10.22 22.18
N LYS A 218 -18.56 -11.11 21.30
CA LYS A 218 -19.40 -11.93 20.41
C LYS A 218 -20.31 -12.92 21.16
N GLU A 219 -20.02 -13.23 22.42
CA GLU A 219 -20.85 -14.10 23.26
C GLU A 219 -22.30 -13.63 23.31
N ARG A 220 -22.53 -12.31 23.32
CA ARG A 220 -23.87 -11.72 23.38
C ARG A 220 -24.79 -12.22 22.28
N ASN A 221 -24.32 -12.21 21.04
CA ASN A 221 -25.12 -12.65 19.89
C ASN A 221 -25.30 -14.18 19.88
N ALA A 222 -24.29 -14.94 20.32
CA ALA A 222 -24.39 -16.39 20.44
C ALA A 222 -25.38 -16.80 21.54
N ALA A 223 -25.37 -16.10 22.68
CA ALA A 223 -26.33 -16.28 23.77
C ALA A 223 -27.76 -15.96 23.34
N ALA A 224 -27.98 -14.84 22.64
CA ALA A 224 -29.29 -14.50 22.08
C ALA A 224 -29.79 -15.58 21.10
N ASN A 225 -28.93 -16.10 20.22
CA ASN A 225 -29.29 -17.18 19.29
C ASN A 225 -29.64 -18.49 20.02
N LEU A 226 -28.85 -18.87 21.03
CA LEU A 226 -29.14 -20.02 21.88
C LEU A 226 -30.50 -19.87 22.57
N LEU A 227 -30.81 -18.68 23.09
CA LEU A 227 -32.09 -18.39 23.73
C LEU A 227 -33.27 -18.48 22.75
N VAL A 228 -33.13 -17.98 21.51
CA VAL A 228 -34.11 -18.18 20.43
C VAL A 228 -34.33 -19.67 20.16
N LYS A 229 -33.26 -20.45 20.07
CA LYS A 229 -33.37 -21.90 19.83
C LYS A 229 -33.99 -22.65 20.98
N LEU A 230 -33.88 -22.16 22.21
CA LEU A 230 -34.56 -22.72 23.37
C LEU A 230 -36.06 -22.37 23.39
N SER A 231 -36.40 -21.09 23.19
CA SER A 231 -37.78 -20.60 23.29
C SER A 231 -38.68 -21.09 22.15
N THR A 232 -38.11 -21.38 20.98
CA THR A 232 -38.83 -21.90 19.79
C THR A 232 -39.03 -23.41 19.81
N ARG A 233 -38.60 -24.12 20.86
CA ARG A 233 -38.82 -25.57 20.93
C ARG A 233 -40.28 -25.89 21.27
N PRO A 234 -40.89 -26.91 20.66
CA PRO A 234 -42.29 -27.27 20.94
C PRO A 234 -42.58 -27.60 22.41
N ASP A 235 -41.65 -28.23 23.12
CA ASP A 235 -41.78 -28.55 24.55
C ASP A 235 -41.68 -27.30 25.43
N MET A 236 -40.90 -26.29 25.03
CA MET A 236 -40.75 -25.03 25.76
C MET A 236 -41.90 -24.05 25.47
N GLN A 237 -42.43 -24.07 24.25
CA GLN A 237 -43.64 -23.30 23.89
C GLN A 237 -44.86 -23.79 24.68
N LYS A 238 -45.01 -25.10 24.89
CA LYS A 238 -46.07 -25.65 25.76
C LYS A 238 -46.00 -25.16 27.20
N LEU A 239 -44.80 -24.78 27.67
CA LEU A 239 -44.59 -24.18 28.99
C LEU A 239 -44.84 -22.66 29.00
N GLY A 240 -45.19 -22.03 27.87
CA GLY A 240 -45.37 -20.58 27.75
C GLY A 240 -44.06 -19.78 27.78
N LEU A 241 -42.89 -20.44 27.63
CA LEU A 241 -41.59 -19.79 27.81
C LEU A 241 -41.37 -18.62 26.85
N LEU A 242 -41.89 -18.72 25.63
CA LEU A 242 -41.78 -17.67 24.62
C LEU A 242 -42.45 -16.37 25.09
N ASP A 243 -43.70 -16.42 25.52
CA ASP A 243 -44.47 -15.25 25.96
C ASP A 243 -43.83 -14.58 27.18
N MET A 244 -43.37 -15.39 28.14
CA MET A 244 -42.68 -14.91 29.34
C MET A 244 -41.38 -14.17 28.99
N LEU A 245 -40.58 -14.71 28.07
CA LEU A 245 -39.34 -14.07 27.62
C LEU A 245 -39.60 -12.79 26.83
N VAL A 246 -40.63 -12.75 25.97
CA VAL A 246 -40.99 -11.54 25.23
C VAL A 246 -41.49 -10.45 26.17
N THR A 247 -42.37 -10.80 27.12
CA THR A 247 -42.88 -9.86 28.13
C THR A 247 -41.73 -9.22 28.92
N TRP A 248 -40.75 -10.02 29.34
CA TRP A 248 -39.52 -9.51 29.96
C TRP A 248 -38.74 -8.57 29.04
N CYS A 249 -38.51 -8.94 27.78
CA CYS A 249 -37.79 -8.09 26.83
C CYS A 249 -38.46 -6.73 26.62
N VAL A 250 -39.79 -6.74 26.44
CA VAL A 250 -40.62 -5.55 26.25
C VAL A 250 -40.55 -4.67 27.50
N SER A 251 -40.75 -5.25 28.69
CA SER A 251 -40.66 -4.53 29.96
C SER A 251 -39.28 -3.91 30.17
N PHE A 252 -38.20 -4.65 29.86
CA PHE A 252 -36.83 -4.15 29.98
C PHE A 252 -36.59 -2.94 29.07
N LEU A 253 -36.94 -3.02 27.79
CA LEU A 253 -36.72 -1.93 26.83
C LEU A 253 -37.62 -0.71 27.10
N GLN A 254 -38.80 -0.90 27.68
CA GLN A 254 -39.70 0.19 28.05
C GLN A 254 -39.26 0.95 29.30
N THR A 255 -38.50 0.32 30.21
CA THR A 255 -38.01 0.95 31.44
C THR A 255 -36.55 1.40 31.34
N ALA A 256 -35.81 0.93 30.33
CA ALA A 256 -34.40 1.24 30.14
C ALA A 256 -34.13 2.75 29.98
N THR A 257 -33.05 3.23 30.62
CA THR A 257 -32.51 4.60 30.54
C THR A 257 -30.98 4.55 30.45
N GLU A 258 -30.35 5.62 29.95
CA GLU A 258 -28.90 5.71 29.72
C GLU A 258 -28.03 5.56 31.00
N GLY A 259 -28.64 5.63 32.20
CA GLY A 259 -27.96 5.42 33.49
C GLY A 259 -28.11 4.02 34.10
N ASP A 260 -29.22 3.32 33.83
CA ASP A 260 -29.57 2.06 34.51
C ASP A 260 -29.36 0.81 33.63
N ALA A 261 -29.37 0.98 32.29
CA ALA A 261 -29.26 -0.12 31.34
C ALA A 261 -28.00 0.01 30.47
N ASP A 262 -27.18 -1.05 30.47
CA ASP A 262 -26.00 -1.15 29.61
C ASP A 262 -26.41 -1.33 28.14
N ILE A 263 -25.76 -0.59 27.23
CA ILE A 263 -26.00 -0.69 25.78
C ILE A 263 -25.81 -2.12 25.28
N HIS A 264 -24.86 -2.88 25.82
CA HIS A 264 -24.67 -4.26 25.39
C HIS A 264 -25.86 -5.14 25.78
N GLN A 265 -26.44 -4.95 26.97
CA GLN A 265 -27.68 -5.62 27.36
C GLN A 265 -28.83 -5.27 26.41
N SER A 266 -29.04 -3.99 26.10
CA SER A 266 -30.08 -3.55 25.15
C SER A 266 -29.89 -4.16 23.76
N LEU A 267 -28.66 -4.19 23.26
CA LEU A 267 -28.35 -4.86 22.00
C LEU A 267 -28.55 -6.38 22.08
N GLY A 268 -28.29 -7.01 23.23
CA GLY A 268 -28.53 -8.44 23.47
C GLY A 268 -30.00 -8.80 23.38
N VAL A 269 -30.85 -8.02 24.06
CA VAL A 269 -32.31 -8.14 24.01
C VAL A 269 -32.84 -7.93 22.59
N LEU A 270 -32.39 -6.87 21.89
CA LEU A 270 -32.77 -6.64 20.49
C LEU A 270 -32.30 -7.77 19.55
N SER A 271 -31.11 -8.34 19.79
CA SER A 271 -30.62 -9.51 19.04
C SER A 271 -31.52 -10.73 19.25
N PHE A 272 -32.01 -10.95 20.47
CA PHE A 272 -32.96 -12.02 20.79
C PHE A 272 -34.30 -11.78 20.09
N LEU A 273 -34.92 -10.61 20.26
CA LEU A 273 -36.18 -10.27 19.59
C LEU A 273 -36.09 -10.39 18.06
N SER A 274 -35.02 -9.86 17.46
CA SER A 274 -34.77 -9.97 16.02
C SER A 274 -34.66 -11.42 15.55
N GLY A 275 -33.99 -12.27 16.32
CA GLY A 275 -33.88 -13.69 16.02
C GLY A 275 -35.18 -14.46 16.23
N LEU A 276 -35.96 -14.10 17.25
CA LEU A 276 -37.23 -14.71 17.60
C LEU A 276 -38.26 -14.48 16.49
N VAL A 277 -38.55 -13.21 16.17
CA VAL A 277 -39.51 -12.84 15.10
C VAL A 277 -39.07 -13.40 13.74
N ALA A 278 -37.77 -13.62 13.51
CA ALA A 278 -37.30 -14.25 12.28
C ALA A 278 -37.51 -15.78 12.21
N SER A 279 -37.70 -16.45 13.35
CA SER A 279 -37.65 -17.91 13.47
C SER A 279 -38.98 -18.56 13.82
N THR A 280 -40.00 -17.77 14.17
CA THR A 280 -41.33 -18.23 14.60
C THR A 280 -42.38 -18.11 13.50
N THR A 281 -43.50 -18.80 13.66
CA THR A 281 -44.71 -18.71 12.82
C THR A 281 -45.70 -17.70 13.39
N ASN A 282 -46.72 -17.30 12.60
CA ASN A 282 -47.79 -16.39 13.08
C ASN A 282 -48.53 -16.94 14.31
N GLU A 283 -48.70 -18.26 14.40
CA GLU A 283 -49.37 -18.91 15.53
C GLU A 283 -48.57 -18.79 16.84
N GLU A 284 -47.24 -18.84 16.73
CA GLU A 284 -46.34 -18.84 17.90
C GLU A 284 -46.05 -17.43 18.45
N ILE A 285 -45.90 -16.41 17.58
CA ILE A 285 -45.47 -15.07 17.99
C ILE A 285 -46.56 -14.01 17.84
N GLY A 286 -47.67 -14.32 17.15
CA GLY A 286 -48.71 -13.37 16.78
C GLY A 286 -49.20 -12.46 17.91
N PRO A 287 -49.57 -13.00 19.09
CA PRO A 287 -50.01 -12.20 20.24
C PRO A 287 -48.95 -11.21 20.76
N CYS A 288 -47.68 -11.49 20.55
CA CYS A 288 -46.58 -10.65 21.01
C CYS A 288 -46.14 -9.57 20.01
N LEU A 289 -46.52 -9.69 18.73
CA LEU A 289 -46.08 -8.76 17.68
C LEU A 289 -46.44 -7.29 17.96
N PRO A 290 -47.65 -6.93 18.45
CA PRO A 290 -47.98 -5.53 18.76
C PRO A 290 -47.02 -4.92 19.79
N ALA A 291 -46.75 -5.65 20.88
CA ALA A 291 -45.85 -5.19 21.93
C ALA A 291 -44.42 -4.98 21.40
N ILE A 292 -43.92 -5.92 20.59
CA ILE A 292 -42.58 -5.81 19.97
C ILE A 292 -42.52 -4.61 19.02
N TYR A 293 -43.56 -4.40 18.20
CA TYR A 293 -43.66 -3.27 17.27
C TYR A 293 -43.58 -1.93 18.00
N HIS A 294 -44.44 -1.73 18.99
CA HIS A 294 -44.50 -0.49 19.78
C HIS A 294 -43.21 -0.24 20.57
N THR A 295 -42.58 -1.29 21.13
CA THR A 295 -41.27 -1.14 21.79
C THR A 295 -40.19 -0.68 20.82
N CYS A 296 -40.15 -1.20 19.60
CA CYS A 296 -39.18 -0.76 18.60
C CYS A 296 -39.43 0.69 18.14
N ARG A 297 -40.70 1.09 17.95
CA ARG A 297 -41.06 2.50 17.67
C ARG A 297 -40.65 3.42 18.82
N SER A 298 -40.93 3.03 20.06
CA SER A 298 -40.51 3.76 21.26
C SER A 298 -39.00 4.02 21.32
N ILE A 299 -38.16 3.09 20.85
CA ILE A 299 -36.71 3.27 20.79
C ILE A 299 -36.32 4.34 19.77
N LEU A 300 -37.06 4.46 18.68
CA LEU A 300 -36.79 5.44 17.61
C LEU A 300 -37.28 6.84 17.97
N ASP A 301 -38.40 6.93 18.69
CA ASP A 301 -39.13 8.18 18.94
C ASP A 301 -38.73 8.87 20.26
N GLN A 302 -38.27 8.13 21.28
CA GLN A 302 -38.03 8.68 22.61
C GLN A 302 -36.56 9.02 22.86
N GLU A 303 -36.29 10.28 23.23
CA GLU A 303 -34.94 10.80 23.55
C GLU A 303 -34.21 9.99 24.64
N ARG A 304 -34.94 9.45 25.63
CA ARG A 304 -34.34 8.62 26.70
C ARG A 304 -33.65 7.34 26.21
N LEU A 305 -33.91 6.94 24.95
CA LEU A 305 -33.32 5.76 24.31
C LEU A 305 -32.31 6.14 23.20
N ASP A 306 -31.85 7.40 23.15
CA ASP A 306 -30.88 7.88 22.16
C ASP A 306 -29.55 7.11 22.19
N TYR A 307 -29.12 6.63 23.36
CA TYR A 307 -27.95 5.77 23.50
C TYR A 307 -28.09 4.43 22.75
N VAL A 308 -29.33 3.92 22.60
CA VAL A 308 -29.64 2.74 21.79
C VAL A 308 -29.74 3.13 20.31
N LYS A 309 -30.47 4.20 19.99
CA LYS A 309 -30.71 4.69 18.63
C LYS A 309 -29.41 5.08 17.90
N SER A 310 -28.45 5.66 18.61
CA SER A 310 -27.13 6.01 18.07
C SER A 310 -26.30 4.79 17.65
N SER A 311 -26.63 3.58 18.13
CA SER A 311 -25.95 2.35 17.74
C SER A 311 -26.41 1.83 16.37
N ALA A 312 -25.47 1.76 15.41
CA ALA A 312 -25.70 1.14 14.10
C ALA A 312 -26.22 -0.31 14.21
N VAL A 313 -25.77 -1.05 15.24
CA VAL A 313 -26.20 -2.42 15.49
C VAL A 313 -27.67 -2.47 15.90
N ALA A 314 -28.12 -1.53 16.75
CA ALA A 314 -29.52 -1.44 17.15
C ALA A 314 -30.42 -1.09 15.97
N ARG A 315 -30.09 -0.04 15.21
CA ARG A 315 -30.86 0.37 14.02
C ARG A 315 -30.99 -0.76 13.02
N LYS A 316 -29.91 -1.48 12.74
CA LYS A 316 -29.92 -2.70 11.89
C LYS A 316 -30.82 -3.81 12.43
N LEU A 317 -30.86 -4.02 13.75
CA LEU A 317 -31.71 -5.03 14.38
C LEU A 317 -33.20 -4.63 14.31
N ILE A 318 -33.51 -3.36 14.54
CA ILE A 318 -34.86 -2.79 14.41
C ILE A 318 -35.38 -2.95 12.97
N VAL A 319 -34.58 -2.59 11.96
CA VAL A 319 -34.90 -2.83 10.54
C VAL A 319 -35.26 -4.29 10.26
N LYS A 320 -34.51 -5.25 10.85
CA LYS A 320 -34.82 -6.68 10.70
C LYS A 320 -36.10 -7.09 11.42
N ILE A 321 -36.35 -6.54 12.61
CA ILE A 321 -37.57 -6.78 13.37
C ILE A 321 -38.78 -6.28 12.56
N PHE A 322 -38.81 -5.00 12.18
CA PHE A 322 -39.88 -4.42 11.38
C PHE A 322 -40.13 -5.16 10.08
N ARG A 323 -39.08 -5.52 9.34
CA ARG A 323 -39.24 -6.36 8.14
C ARG A 323 -40.00 -7.64 8.44
N ASN A 324 -39.62 -8.38 9.49
CA ASN A 324 -40.25 -9.66 9.80
C ASN A 324 -41.67 -9.47 10.35
N ILE A 325 -41.94 -8.40 11.12
CA ILE A 325 -43.30 -8.05 11.57
C ILE A 325 -44.20 -7.82 10.35
N VAL A 326 -43.78 -7.00 9.40
CA VAL A 326 -44.53 -6.77 8.15
C VAL A 326 -44.75 -8.09 7.40
N VAL A 327 -43.74 -8.96 7.32
CA VAL A 327 -43.87 -10.29 6.71
C VAL A 327 -44.92 -11.16 7.40
N HIS A 328 -45.06 -11.07 8.73
CA HIS A 328 -46.13 -11.75 9.47
C HIS A 328 -47.51 -11.14 9.19
N CYS A 329 -47.61 -9.81 9.11
CA CYS A 329 -48.84 -9.09 8.78
C CYS A 329 -49.34 -9.38 7.35
N LEU A 330 -48.43 -9.58 6.39
CA LEU A 330 -48.75 -9.92 5.00
C LEU A 330 -49.13 -11.40 4.80
N HIS A 331 -49.03 -12.24 5.83
CA HIS A 331 -49.34 -13.67 5.69
C HIS A 331 -50.87 -13.90 5.67
N PRO A 332 -51.42 -14.82 4.85
CA PRO A 332 -52.86 -15.04 4.76
C PRO A 332 -53.55 -15.39 6.09
N ALA A 333 -52.81 -16.00 7.02
CA ALA A 333 -53.27 -16.31 8.39
C ALA A 333 -53.21 -15.11 9.37
N ALA A 334 -52.99 -13.88 8.90
CA ALA A 334 -52.82 -12.69 9.73
C ALA A 334 -54.12 -12.14 10.34
N HIS A 335 -55.30 -12.67 9.98
CA HIS A 335 -56.60 -12.16 10.44
C HIS A 335 -56.80 -12.23 11.97
N SER A 336 -55.91 -12.90 12.70
CA SER A 336 -55.90 -13.01 14.16
C SER A 336 -54.86 -12.11 14.85
N LEU A 337 -54.15 -11.25 14.12
CA LEU A 337 -53.19 -10.32 14.72
C LEU A 337 -53.91 -9.05 15.21
N GLU A 338 -53.58 -8.57 16.40
CA GLU A 338 -54.10 -7.30 16.97
C GLU A 338 -53.44 -6.05 16.36
N LEU A 339 -52.78 -6.18 15.21
CA LEU A 339 -52.12 -5.10 14.47
C LEU A 339 -52.91 -4.77 13.20
N ASP A 340 -53.08 -3.48 12.91
CA ASP A 340 -53.52 -3.05 11.58
C ASP A 340 -52.38 -3.23 10.58
N ALA A 341 -52.50 -4.28 9.75
CA ALA A 341 -51.49 -4.66 8.77
C ALA A 341 -51.16 -3.53 7.79
N THR A 342 -52.15 -2.71 7.40
CA THR A 342 -51.98 -1.64 6.41
C THR A 342 -51.18 -0.49 7.01
N THR A 343 -51.59 0.00 8.19
CA THR A 343 -50.87 1.07 8.90
C THR A 343 -49.43 0.66 9.23
N VAL A 344 -49.22 -0.57 9.72
CA VAL A 344 -47.86 -1.07 10.01
C VAL A 344 -47.00 -1.17 8.76
N LEU A 345 -47.58 -1.58 7.62
CA LEU A 345 -46.87 -1.65 6.35
C LEU A 345 -46.40 -0.26 5.90
N GLU A 346 -47.32 0.72 5.87
CA GLU A 346 -47.03 2.10 5.46
C GLU A 346 -45.97 2.76 6.35
N GLU A 347 -46.16 2.72 7.68
CA GLU A 347 -45.22 3.31 8.64
C GLU A 347 -43.82 2.67 8.56
N VAL A 348 -43.74 1.36 8.31
CA VAL A 348 -42.47 0.67 8.15
C VAL A 348 -41.82 1.00 6.80
N ILE A 349 -42.57 1.08 5.70
CA ILE A 349 -42.01 1.48 4.40
C ILE A 349 -41.46 2.90 4.47
N GLU A 350 -42.20 3.84 5.06
CA GLU A 350 -41.75 5.23 5.27
C GLU A 350 -40.45 5.25 6.08
N PHE A 351 -40.43 4.58 7.24
CA PHE A 351 -39.22 4.46 8.06
C PHE A 351 -38.03 3.88 7.29
N LEU A 352 -38.26 2.85 6.47
CA LEU A 352 -37.20 2.23 5.67
C LEU A 352 -36.68 3.20 4.58
N LEU A 353 -37.56 3.92 3.89
CA LEU A 353 -37.18 4.90 2.88
C LEU A 353 -36.38 6.07 3.49
N ASP A 354 -36.71 6.52 4.70
CA ASP A 354 -35.92 7.51 5.43
C ASP A 354 -34.56 6.98 5.86
N THR A 355 -34.48 5.70 6.21
CA THR A 355 -33.25 5.06 6.71
C THR A 355 -32.28 4.64 5.58
N VAL A 356 -32.64 4.79 4.30
CA VAL A 356 -31.71 4.47 3.19
C VAL A 356 -30.47 5.37 3.15
N SER A 357 -30.51 6.55 3.78
CA SER A 357 -29.41 7.50 3.90
C SER A 357 -28.55 7.32 5.15
N ASP A 358 -28.85 6.33 6.00
CA ASP A 358 -28.15 6.08 7.28
C ASP A 358 -26.63 6.09 7.12
N GLY A 359 -25.88 6.71 8.03
CA GLY A 359 -24.41 6.80 7.96
C GLY A 359 -23.68 5.47 7.77
N ASP A 360 -24.23 4.38 8.33
CA ASP A 360 -23.60 3.07 8.41
C ASP A 360 -24.06 2.13 7.26
N THR A 361 -23.11 1.71 6.41
CA THR A 361 -23.38 0.74 5.32
C THR A 361 -24.13 -0.52 5.77
N PRO A 362 -23.83 -1.17 6.92
CA PRO A 362 -24.57 -2.34 7.36
C PRO A 362 -26.05 -2.09 7.67
N VAL A 363 -26.43 -0.85 8.00
CA VAL A 363 -27.83 -0.44 8.19
C VAL A 363 -28.48 -0.26 6.83
N ARG A 364 -27.88 0.52 5.92
CA ARG A 364 -28.37 0.71 4.54
C ARG A 364 -28.59 -0.63 3.83
N TYR A 365 -27.64 -1.56 3.91
CA TYR A 365 -27.81 -2.91 3.35
C TYR A 365 -28.95 -3.70 4.02
N GLY A 366 -29.15 -3.53 5.33
CA GLY A 366 -30.27 -4.09 6.06
C GLY A 366 -31.62 -3.57 5.56
N VAL A 367 -31.70 -2.27 5.31
CA VAL A 367 -32.88 -1.55 4.80
C VAL A 367 -33.19 -1.96 3.38
N SER A 368 -32.22 -1.92 2.46
CA SER A 368 -32.38 -2.36 1.06
C SER A 368 -32.88 -3.80 0.98
N LYS A 369 -32.35 -4.70 1.84
CA LYS A 369 -32.83 -6.07 1.93
C LYS A 369 -34.26 -6.15 2.51
N ALA A 370 -34.59 -5.31 3.49
CA ALA A 370 -35.93 -5.26 4.06
C ALA A 370 -36.97 -4.85 3.02
N LEU A 371 -36.77 -3.72 2.34
CA LEU A 371 -37.60 -3.25 1.23
C LEU A 371 -37.79 -4.37 0.21
N SER A 372 -36.71 -4.99 -0.27
CA SER A 372 -36.82 -6.06 -1.27
C SER A 372 -37.64 -7.28 -0.84
N VAL A 373 -37.63 -7.63 0.46
CA VAL A 373 -38.39 -8.77 0.99
C VAL A 373 -39.86 -8.41 1.16
N ILE A 374 -40.14 -7.17 1.58
CA ILE A 374 -41.50 -6.65 1.74
C ILE A 374 -42.14 -6.54 0.36
N THR A 375 -41.52 -5.84 -0.59
CA THR A 375 -42.03 -5.65 -1.96
C THR A 375 -42.34 -6.97 -2.66
N LEU A 376 -41.48 -7.99 -2.52
CA LEU A 376 -41.72 -9.32 -3.10
C LEU A 376 -43.01 -10.00 -2.58
N LYS A 377 -43.48 -9.62 -1.39
CA LYS A 377 -44.68 -10.18 -0.75
C LYS A 377 -45.94 -9.34 -0.94
N LEU A 378 -45.83 -8.15 -1.54
CA LEU A 378 -46.97 -7.28 -1.83
C LEU A 378 -47.64 -7.71 -3.13
N ASP A 379 -48.91 -7.35 -3.28
CA ASP A 379 -49.60 -7.42 -4.56
C ASP A 379 -48.93 -6.48 -5.60
N PRO A 380 -49.05 -6.77 -6.91
CA PRO A 380 -48.28 -6.07 -7.95
C PRO A 380 -48.42 -4.54 -7.96
N ASP A 381 -49.60 -4.01 -7.66
CA ASP A 381 -49.86 -2.57 -7.66
C ASP A 381 -49.10 -1.87 -6.51
N MET A 382 -49.24 -2.39 -5.28
CA MET A 382 -48.50 -1.89 -4.11
C MET A 382 -46.98 -2.07 -4.26
N ALA A 383 -46.55 -3.17 -4.89
CA ALA A 383 -45.14 -3.38 -5.19
C ALA A 383 -44.62 -2.32 -6.17
N GLY A 384 -45.43 -1.92 -7.16
CA GLY A 384 -45.17 -0.82 -8.08
C GLY A 384 -44.98 0.51 -7.35
N GLU A 385 -45.88 0.86 -6.43
CA GLU A 385 -45.79 2.09 -5.62
C GLU A 385 -44.47 2.20 -4.83
N VAL A 386 -44.00 1.08 -4.26
CA VAL A 386 -42.70 1.06 -3.55
C VAL A 386 -41.53 1.30 -4.52
N VAL A 387 -41.57 0.70 -5.72
CA VAL A 387 -40.54 0.92 -6.75
C VAL A 387 -40.55 2.38 -7.22
N GLU A 388 -41.73 2.96 -7.46
CA GLU A 388 -41.91 4.36 -7.83
C GLU A 388 -41.39 5.30 -6.74
N ALA A 389 -41.65 5.03 -5.46
CA ALA A 389 -41.13 5.82 -4.34
C ALA A 389 -39.59 5.82 -4.29
N ILE A 390 -38.95 4.67 -4.54
CA ILE A 390 -37.49 4.55 -4.61
C ILE A 390 -36.93 5.33 -5.80
N LEU A 391 -37.55 5.21 -6.99
CA LEU A 391 -37.14 5.91 -8.20
C LEU A 391 -37.36 7.43 -8.09
N GLY A 392 -38.47 7.85 -7.48
CA GLY A 392 -38.77 9.25 -7.16
C GLY A 392 -37.71 9.85 -6.24
N SER A 393 -37.30 9.11 -5.20
CA SER A 393 -36.24 9.52 -4.27
C SER A 393 -34.88 9.72 -4.95
N LEU A 394 -34.56 8.97 -6.00
CA LEU A 394 -33.30 9.15 -6.77
C LEU A 394 -33.29 10.44 -7.60
N ASN A 395 -34.45 11.04 -7.86
CA ASN A 395 -34.54 12.31 -8.58
C ASN A 395 -34.54 13.54 -7.66
N GLU A 396 -34.59 13.35 -6.34
CA GLU A 396 -34.48 14.44 -5.36
C GLU A 396 -33.11 15.11 -5.44
N ASN A 397 -33.08 16.45 -5.44
CA ASN A 397 -31.85 17.27 -5.49
C ASN A 397 -30.94 17.02 -6.72
N VAL A 398 -31.48 16.40 -7.77
CA VAL A 398 -30.80 16.27 -9.08
C VAL A 398 -31.11 17.49 -9.93
N TYR A 399 -30.11 18.35 -10.12
CA TYR A 399 -30.26 19.55 -10.94
C TYR A 399 -29.83 19.28 -12.38
N TRP A 400 -30.34 20.09 -13.31
CA TRP A 400 -30.01 19.98 -14.73
C TRP A 400 -29.21 21.20 -15.19
N GLN A 401 -28.11 20.95 -15.91
CA GLN A 401 -27.32 21.97 -16.61
C GLN A 401 -27.32 21.62 -18.10
N GLY A 402 -28.29 22.17 -18.84
CA GLY A 402 -28.52 21.77 -20.23
C GLY A 402 -28.99 20.31 -20.30
N SER A 403 -28.27 19.48 -21.04
CA SER A 403 -28.51 18.03 -21.15
C SER A 403 -27.84 17.20 -20.05
N GLU A 404 -26.97 17.78 -19.23
CA GLU A 404 -26.19 17.08 -18.20
C GLU A 404 -26.82 17.20 -16.80
N ARG A 405 -26.77 16.12 -16.01
CA ARG A 405 -27.21 16.12 -14.61
C ARG A 405 -26.08 16.62 -13.72
N ASN A 406 -26.37 17.63 -12.91
CA ASN A 406 -25.49 18.05 -11.83
C ASN A 406 -25.88 17.31 -10.55
N LEU A 407 -25.03 16.37 -10.16
CA LEU A 407 -25.18 15.58 -8.92
C LEU A 407 -24.59 16.28 -7.69
N GLY A 408 -24.06 17.51 -7.79
CA GLY A 408 -23.40 18.19 -6.68
C GLY A 408 -24.28 18.46 -5.46
N GLY A 409 -25.62 18.43 -5.63
CA GLY A 409 -26.58 18.61 -4.53
C GLY A 409 -27.13 17.33 -3.91
N VAL A 410 -26.79 16.15 -4.43
CA VAL A 410 -27.36 14.88 -3.94
C VAL A 410 -26.59 14.32 -2.75
N ASP A 411 -27.28 13.59 -1.89
CA ASP A 411 -26.64 12.80 -0.84
C ASP A 411 -26.17 11.45 -1.39
N ALA A 412 -24.85 11.25 -1.45
CA ALA A 412 -24.23 10.01 -1.90
C ALA A 412 -24.60 8.79 -1.04
N LEU A 413 -24.88 8.97 0.26
CA LEU A 413 -25.28 7.88 1.15
C LEU A 413 -26.69 7.41 0.82
N ARG A 414 -27.61 8.36 0.61
CA ARG A 414 -28.98 8.08 0.14
C ARG A 414 -28.96 7.38 -1.23
N TRP A 415 -28.19 7.90 -2.18
CA TRP A 415 -28.03 7.29 -3.51
C TRP A 415 -27.50 5.86 -3.43
N HIS A 416 -26.55 5.60 -2.52
CA HIS A 416 -26.04 4.25 -2.29
C HIS A 416 -27.14 3.34 -1.75
N GLY A 417 -27.90 3.75 -0.72
CA GLY A 417 -28.98 2.96 -0.15
C GLY A 417 -30.13 2.66 -1.14
N LEU A 418 -30.52 3.65 -1.94
CA LEU A 418 -31.56 3.52 -2.97
C LEU A 418 -31.11 2.61 -4.12
N THR A 419 -29.89 2.80 -4.64
CA THR A 419 -29.34 1.93 -5.70
C THR A 419 -29.22 0.49 -5.20
N LEU A 420 -28.78 0.30 -3.95
CA LEU A 420 -28.70 -1.00 -3.32
C LEU A 420 -30.07 -1.64 -3.09
N ALA A 421 -31.11 -0.84 -2.83
CA ALA A 421 -32.50 -1.30 -2.74
C ALA A 421 -33.00 -1.81 -4.10
N LEU A 422 -32.80 -1.05 -5.18
CA LEU A 422 -33.09 -1.49 -6.55
C LEU A 422 -32.35 -2.78 -6.89
N ALA A 423 -31.06 -2.87 -6.55
CA ALA A 423 -30.28 -4.07 -6.80
C ALA A 423 -30.81 -5.30 -6.02
N GLN A 424 -31.24 -5.13 -4.77
CA GLN A 424 -31.86 -6.21 -3.99
C GLN A 424 -33.24 -6.61 -4.52
N LEU A 425 -34.04 -5.65 -5.01
CA LEU A 425 -35.32 -5.89 -5.67
C LEU A 425 -35.13 -6.71 -6.95
N LEU A 426 -34.16 -6.33 -7.80
CA LEU A 426 -33.77 -7.09 -8.99
C LEU A 426 -33.30 -8.49 -8.63
N TYR A 427 -32.46 -8.63 -7.60
CA TYR A 427 -31.95 -9.94 -7.14
C TYR A 427 -33.05 -10.90 -6.69
N ARG A 428 -34.20 -10.37 -6.28
CA ARG A 428 -35.39 -11.13 -5.89
C ARG A 428 -36.44 -11.25 -6.97
N GLU A 429 -36.24 -10.64 -8.13
CA GLU A 429 -37.24 -10.55 -9.20
C GLU A 429 -38.54 -9.86 -8.74
N ALA A 430 -38.41 -8.84 -7.89
CA ALA A 430 -39.53 -8.09 -7.32
C ALA A 430 -39.90 -6.82 -8.13
N ILE A 431 -39.35 -6.66 -9.33
CA ILE A 431 -39.63 -5.52 -10.22
C ILE A 431 -40.35 -6.04 -11.46
N SER A 432 -41.43 -5.38 -11.86
CA SER A 432 -42.16 -5.73 -13.08
C SER A 432 -41.36 -5.37 -14.33
N THR A 433 -41.55 -6.13 -15.42
CA THR A 433 -40.85 -5.86 -16.69
C THR A 433 -41.18 -4.49 -17.28
N SER A 434 -42.35 -3.92 -16.95
CA SER A 434 -42.76 -2.58 -17.38
C SER A 434 -41.98 -1.45 -16.71
N ALA A 435 -41.46 -1.67 -15.50
CA ALA A 435 -40.65 -0.70 -14.76
C ALA A 435 -39.15 -0.77 -15.10
N LEU A 436 -38.72 -1.79 -15.86
CA LEU A 436 -37.31 -1.96 -16.23
C LEU A 436 -36.66 -0.75 -16.91
N PRO A 437 -37.30 0.02 -17.81
CA PRO A 437 -36.69 1.20 -18.40
C PRO A 437 -36.19 2.22 -17.37
N GLU A 438 -37.02 2.54 -16.38
CA GLU A 438 -36.71 3.52 -15.34
C GLU A 438 -35.64 2.99 -14.38
N VAL A 439 -35.72 1.70 -14.03
CA VAL A 439 -34.73 1.03 -13.17
C VAL A 439 -33.37 0.93 -13.86
N LEU A 440 -33.34 0.58 -15.14
CA LEU A 440 -32.11 0.57 -15.96
C LEU A 440 -31.50 1.96 -16.04
N ASN A 441 -32.33 2.98 -16.27
CA ASN A 441 -31.87 4.36 -16.25
C ASN A 441 -31.24 4.73 -14.89
N ALA A 442 -31.88 4.38 -13.78
CA ALA A 442 -31.34 4.60 -12.44
C ALA A 442 -30.00 3.87 -12.23
N LEU A 443 -29.90 2.59 -12.60
CA LEU A 443 -28.69 1.79 -12.45
C LEU A 443 -27.53 2.36 -13.26
N LEU A 444 -27.76 2.75 -14.51
CA LEU A 444 -26.71 3.30 -15.38
C LEU A 444 -26.22 4.66 -14.88
N LEU A 445 -27.13 5.52 -14.39
CA LEU A 445 -26.74 6.75 -13.73
C LEU A 445 -25.89 6.47 -12.48
N SER A 446 -26.31 5.52 -11.64
CA SER A 446 -25.54 5.10 -10.46
C SER A 446 -24.19 4.47 -10.81
N LEU A 447 -24.10 3.76 -11.94
CA LEU A 447 -22.86 3.18 -12.46
C LEU A 447 -21.89 4.27 -12.94
N SER A 448 -22.41 5.39 -13.44
CA SER A 448 -21.65 6.59 -13.81
C SER A 448 -21.42 7.59 -12.68
N PHE A 449 -21.95 7.33 -11.47
CA PHE A 449 -22.01 8.29 -10.38
C PHE A 449 -20.62 8.76 -9.95
N GLU A 450 -20.44 10.07 -9.92
CA GLU A 450 -19.29 10.73 -9.34
C GLU A 450 -19.69 12.06 -8.70
N GLN A 451 -19.09 12.31 -7.53
CA GLN A 451 -19.05 13.62 -6.91
C GLN A 451 -17.62 13.91 -6.47
N ARG A 452 -17.16 15.15 -6.68
CA ARG A 452 -15.85 15.58 -6.19
C ARG A 452 -15.98 16.18 -4.79
N SER A 453 -15.20 15.66 -3.85
CA SER A 453 -15.06 16.29 -2.53
C SER A 453 -14.33 17.63 -2.63
N ALA A 454 -14.44 18.47 -1.59
CA ALA A 454 -13.66 19.72 -1.50
C ALA A 454 -12.13 19.49 -1.53
N THR A 455 -11.68 18.30 -1.16
CA THR A 455 -10.27 17.88 -1.21
C THR A 455 -9.88 17.19 -2.52
N GLY A 456 -10.82 17.06 -3.47
CA GLY A 456 -10.59 16.44 -4.77
C GLY A 456 -10.65 14.90 -4.80
N GLY A 457 -11.24 14.27 -3.77
CA GLY A 457 -11.51 12.83 -3.76
C GLY A 457 -12.82 12.49 -4.47
N SER A 458 -12.85 11.38 -5.20
CA SER A 458 -14.09 10.87 -5.83
C SER A 458 -14.97 10.20 -4.76
N ILE A 459 -16.19 10.70 -4.62
CA ILE A 459 -17.25 10.16 -3.76
C ILE A 459 -18.19 9.33 -4.64
N GLY A 460 -18.70 8.22 -4.08
CA GLY A 460 -19.69 7.38 -4.76
C GLY A 460 -19.20 6.02 -5.23
N THR A 461 -18.02 5.57 -4.78
CA THR A 461 -17.55 4.18 -5.01
C THR A 461 -18.60 3.15 -4.61
N ASN A 462 -19.25 3.32 -3.45
CA ASN A 462 -20.30 2.39 -2.98
C ASN A 462 -21.58 2.44 -3.84
N VAL A 463 -21.90 3.60 -4.45
CA VAL A 463 -23.05 3.76 -5.36
C VAL A 463 -22.81 2.93 -6.63
N ARG A 464 -21.61 3.06 -7.20
CA ARG A 464 -21.18 2.28 -8.38
C ARG A 464 -21.09 0.79 -8.08
N ASP A 465 -20.65 0.41 -6.89
CA ASP A 465 -20.62 -1.00 -6.44
C ASP A 465 -22.04 -1.60 -6.40
N ALA A 466 -22.98 -0.87 -5.78
CA ALA A 466 -24.38 -1.26 -5.75
C ALA A 466 -25.00 -1.32 -7.16
N ALA A 467 -24.59 -0.45 -8.08
CA ALA A 467 -25.01 -0.50 -9.47
C ALA A 467 -24.48 -1.75 -10.21
N CYS A 468 -23.19 -2.08 -10.04
CA CYS A 468 -22.61 -3.34 -10.55
C CYS A 468 -23.39 -4.55 -10.02
N PHE A 469 -23.71 -4.58 -8.72
CA PHE A 469 -24.55 -5.63 -8.14
C PHE A 469 -25.95 -5.65 -8.75
N GLY A 470 -26.57 -4.49 -9.02
CA GLY A 470 -27.87 -4.38 -9.66
C GLY A 470 -27.88 -4.93 -11.09
N VAL A 471 -26.88 -4.59 -11.90
CA VAL A 471 -26.74 -5.11 -13.27
C VAL A 471 -26.44 -6.62 -13.27
N TRP A 472 -25.59 -7.09 -12.35
CA TRP A 472 -25.35 -8.52 -12.15
C TRP A 472 -26.64 -9.27 -11.76
N ALA A 473 -27.43 -8.69 -10.85
CA ALA A 473 -28.69 -9.26 -10.39
C ALA A 473 -29.74 -9.31 -11.52
N LEU A 474 -29.88 -8.23 -12.30
CA LEU A 474 -30.74 -8.16 -13.48
C LEU A 474 -30.40 -9.28 -14.47
N SER A 475 -29.12 -9.40 -14.83
CA SER A 475 -28.60 -10.39 -15.79
C SER A 475 -28.89 -11.84 -15.39
N ARG A 476 -28.99 -12.09 -14.07
CA ARG A 476 -29.22 -13.43 -13.54
C ARG A 476 -30.71 -13.77 -13.40
N ARG A 477 -31.56 -12.77 -13.19
CA ARG A 477 -32.97 -12.97 -12.81
C ARG A 477 -33.96 -12.77 -13.95
N TYR A 478 -33.66 -11.92 -14.92
CA TYR A 478 -34.56 -11.63 -16.03
C TYR A 478 -34.15 -12.41 -17.27
N SER A 479 -35.12 -12.83 -18.10
CA SER A 479 -34.82 -13.61 -19.29
C SER A 479 -34.29 -12.73 -20.42
N THR A 480 -33.60 -13.33 -21.39
CA THR A 480 -33.20 -12.63 -22.62
C THR A 480 -34.39 -12.00 -23.33
N ALA A 481 -35.55 -12.68 -23.34
CA ALA A 481 -36.75 -12.16 -23.98
C ALA A 481 -37.30 -10.90 -23.28
N ASP A 482 -37.13 -10.78 -21.95
CA ASP A 482 -37.58 -9.60 -21.21
C ASP A 482 -36.68 -8.40 -21.51
N LEU A 483 -35.35 -8.61 -21.54
CA LEU A 483 -34.41 -7.54 -21.83
C LEU A 483 -34.49 -7.07 -23.30
N LEU A 484 -34.79 -7.97 -24.24
CA LEU A 484 -34.95 -7.62 -25.66
C LEU A 484 -36.26 -6.88 -25.97
N LYS A 485 -37.26 -6.95 -25.10
CA LYS A 485 -38.52 -6.18 -25.26
C LYS A 485 -38.37 -4.71 -24.86
N VAL A 486 -37.35 -4.37 -24.08
CA VAL A 486 -37.10 -3.00 -23.63
C VAL A 486 -36.35 -2.25 -24.72
N GLU A 487 -36.93 -1.16 -25.22
CA GLU A 487 -36.26 -0.30 -26.20
C GLU A 487 -35.25 0.62 -25.51
N THR A 488 -34.04 0.76 -26.04
CA THR A 488 -33.01 1.64 -25.45
C THR A 488 -33.40 3.11 -25.45
N THR A 489 -34.25 3.54 -26.39
CA THR A 489 -34.85 4.88 -26.47
C THR A 489 -35.73 5.20 -25.25
N SER A 490 -36.30 4.19 -24.59
CA SER A 490 -37.06 4.35 -23.34
C SER A 490 -36.16 4.56 -22.12
N ILE A 491 -34.84 4.34 -22.25
CA ILE A 491 -33.84 4.48 -21.20
C ILE A 491 -33.04 5.76 -21.48
N ARG A 492 -33.31 6.82 -20.72
CA ARG A 492 -32.66 8.13 -20.95
C ARG A 492 -31.13 8.08 -20.93
N ALA A 493 -30.52 7.29 -20.05
CA ALA A 493 -29.06 7.09 -20.02
C ALA A 493 -28.49 6.41 -21.29
N CYS A 494 -29.32 5.77 -22.10
CA CYS A 494 -28.97 5.11 -23.36
C CYS A 494 -29.60 5.75 -24.59
N GLU A 495 -30.19 6.95 -24.47
CA GLU A 495 -30.87 7.64 -25.59
C GLU A 495 -29.95 7.81 -26.80
N HIS A 496 -28.66 8.08 -26.59
CA HIS A 496 -27.64 8.21 -27.65
C HIS A 496 -27.19 6.87 -28.27
N LYS A 497 -27.74 5.74 -27.81
CA LYS A 497 -27.43 4.38 -28.28
C LYS A 497 -28.63 3.75 -29.00
N GLU A 498 -29.25 4.53 -29.88
CA GLU A 498 -30.40 4.08 -30.67
C GLU A 498 -30.03 2.84 -31.50
N GLY A 499 -30.93 1.85 -31.51
CA GLY A 499 -30.76 0.61 -32.27
C GLY A 499 -29.94 -0.50 -31.61
N LEU A 500 -29.32 -0.26 -30.43
CA LEU A 500 -28.70 -1.32 -29.64
C LEU A 500 -29.74 -2.08 -28.81
N THR A 501 -29.45 -3.35 -28.50
CA THR A 501 -30.21 -4.11 -27.50
C THR A 501 -29.77 -3.72 -26.10
N VAL A 502 -30.64 -3.86 -25.09
CA VAL A 502 -30.27 -3.60 -23.68
C VAL A 502 -29.05 -4.42 -23.24
N PRO A 503 -28.92 -5.73 -23.54
CA PRO A 503 -27.71 -6.46 -23.21
C PRO A 503 -26.44 -5.87 -23.84
N GLN A 504 -26.49 -5.44 -25.11
CA GLN A 504 -25.33 -4.81 -25.76
C GLN A 504 -25.00 -3.45 -25.13
N ALA A 505 -26.01 -2.65 -24.78
CA ALA A 505 -25.81 -1.36 -24.13
C ALA A 505 -25.17 -1.53 -22.73
N LEU A 506 -25.67 -2.48 -21.93
CA LEU A 506 -25.10 -2.82 -20.62
C LEU A 506 -23.67 -3.35 -20.74
N ALA A 507 -23.38 -4.18 -21.74
CA ALA A 507 -22.03 -4.70 -21.95
C ALA A 507 -21.02 -3.58 -22.22
N ILE A 508 -21.41 -2.55 -22.97
CA ILE A 508 -20.58 -1.37 -23.23
C ILE A 508 -20.33 -0.58 -21.94
N GLU A 509 -21.38 -0.33 -21.15
CA GLU A 509 -21.27 0.41 -19.88
C GLU A 509 -20.39 -0.33 -18.85
N LEU A 510 -20.53 -1.65 -18.77
CA LEU A 510 -19.68 -2.47 -17.93
C LEU A 510 -18.24 -2.53 -18.44
N LEU A 511 -18.01 -2.58 -19.75
CA LEU A 511 -16.66 -2.48 -20.32
C LEU A 511 -15.97 -1.17 -19.92
N ILE A 512 -16.67 -0.04 -20.06
CA ILE A 512 -16.16 1.29 -19.68
C ILE A 512 -15.73 1.28 -18.21
N VAL A 513 -16.60 0.77 -17.32
CA VAL A 513 -16.33 0.74 -15.88
C VAL A 513 -15.19 -0.22 -15.55
N ALA A 514 -15.18 -1.42 -16.15
CA ALA A 514 -14.13 -2.42 -15.94
C ALA A 514 -12.75 -1.91 -16.37
N CYS A 515 -12.66 -1.10 -17.43
CA CYS A 515 -11.39 -0.54 -17.91
C CYS A 515 -10.99 0.75 -17.19
N LEU A 516 -11.93 1.66 -16.93
CA LEU A 516 -11.62 3.06 -16.64
C LEU A 516 -11.96 3.51 -15.21
N ASP A 517 -12.74 2.73 -14.44
CA ASP A 517 -13.12 3.15 -13.09
C ASP A 517 -11.88 3.32 -12.18
N PRO A 518 -11.77 4.39 -11.37
CA PRO A 518 -10.65 4.56 -10.47
C PRO A 518 -10.49 3.45 -9.41
N ALA A 519 -11.61 2.86 -8.96
CA ALA A 519 -11.62 1.92 -7.85
C ALA A 519 -11.52 0.46 -8.33
N GLY A 520 -10.53 -0.28 -7.83
CA GLY A 520 -10.23 -1.65 -8.29
C GLY A 520 -11.35 -2.66 -8.01
N ASN A 521 -12.01 -2.55 -6.87
CA ASN A 521 -13.19 -3.36 -6.54
C ASN A 521 -14.35 -3.13 -7.52
N ILE A 522 -14.54 -1.89 -8.00
CA ILE A 522 -15.59 -1.56 -8.96
C ILE A 522 -15.26 -2.12 -10.34
N ARG A 523 -14.00 -2.02 -10.79
CA ARG A 523 -13.55 -2.63 -12.04
C ARG A 523 -13.81 -4.14 -12.04
N ARG A 524 -13.48 -4.81 -10.94
CA ARG A 524 -13.73 -6.25 -10.74
C ARG A 524 -15.22 -6.59 -10.66
N GLY A 525 -16.01 -5.83 -9.91
CA GLY A 525 -17.45 -5.99 -9.83
C GLY A 525 -18.13 -5.83 -11.19
N SER A 526 -17.63 -4.91 -12.00
CA SER A 526 -18.10 -4.68 -13.36
C SER A 526 -17.71 -5.81 -14.33
N SER A 527 -16.47 -6.30 -14.27
CA SER A 527 -16.04 -7.50 -15.00
C SER A 527 -16.88 -8.74 -14.64
N ALA A 528 -17.19 -8.93 -13.36
CA ALA A 528 -18.05 -10.03 -12.92
C ALA A 528 -19.51 -9.88 -13.41
N ALA A 529 -20.05 -8.66 -13.38
CA ALA A 529 -21.36 -8.36 -13.96
C ALA A 529 -21.39 -8.60 -15.48
N LEU A 530 -20.32 -8.24 -16.19
CA LEU A 530 -20.19 -8.44 -17.63
C LEU A 530 -20.13 -9.93 -17.98
N GLN A 531 -19.37 -10.71 -17.20
CA GLN A 531 -19.30 -12.15 -17.34
C GLN A 531 -20.68 -12.82 -17.11
N GLU A 532 -21.43 -12.41 -16.09
CA GLU A 532 -22.77 -12.94 -15.84
C GLU A 532 -23.73 -12.56 -16.98
N LEU A 533 -23.72 -11.29 -17.43
CA LEU A 533 -24.53 -10.81 -18.56
C LEU A 533 -24.29 -11.64 -19.83
N ILE A 534 -23.04 -11.82 -20.24
CA ILE A 534 -22.69 -12.56 -21.46
C ILE A 534 -22.99 -14.06 -21.30
N GLY A 535 -22.76 -14.63 -20.12
CA GLY A 535 -23.04 -16.04 -19.85
C GLY A 535 -24.53 -16.38 -19.82
N ARG A 536 -25.39 -15.45 -19.39
CA ARG A 536 -26.85 -15.65 -19.27
C ARG A 536 -27.63 -15.25 -20.52
N HIS A 537 -27.08 -14.35 -21.33
CA HIS A 537 -27.69 -13.84 -22.55
C HIS A 537 -26.80 -14.11 -23.77
N PRO A 538 -26.70 -15.38 -24.21
CA PRO A 538 -25.83 -15.74 -25.33
C PRO A 538 -26.33 -15.12 -26.63
N ASN A 539 -25.38 -14.78 -27.52
CA ASN A 539 -25.63 -14.26 -28.87
C ASN A 539 -26.35 -12.90 -28.95
N THR A 540 -26.42 -12.14 -27.85
CA THR A 540 -26.97 -10.77 -27.85
C THR A 540 -25.90 -9.67 -27.83
N ILE A 541 -24.63 -10.05 -27.66
CA ILE A 541 -23.50 -9.13 -27.49
C ILE A 541 -22.42 -9.47 -28.53
N HIS A 542 -21.95 -8.48 -29.27
CA HIS A 542 -20.89 -8.60 -30.26
C HIS A 542 -19.59 -9.10 -29.61
N ASP A 543 -18.99 -10.15 -30.15
CA ASP A 543 -17.74 -10.71 -29.64
C ASP A 543 -17.73 -10.99 -28.12
N GLY A 544 -18.90 -11.34 -27.55
CA GLY A 544 -19.06 -11.45 -26.10
C GLY A 544 -18.09 -12.43 -25.43
N ILE A 545 -17.83 -13.59 -26.04
CA ILE A 545 -16.87 -14.57 -25.48
C ILE A 545 -15.44 -13.98 -25.47
N PRO A 546 -14.89 -13.51 -26.60
CA PRO A 546 -13.61 -12.78 -26.61
C PRO A 546 -13.55 -11.62 -25.61
N LEU A 547 -14.64 -10.84 -25.50
CA LEU A 547 -14.70 -9.68 -24.62
C LEU A 547 -14.51 -10.07 -23.15
N VAL A 548 -15.21 -11.10 -22.66
CA VAL A 548 -15.06 -11.60 -21.28
C VAL A 548 -13.65 -12.13 -21.02
N GLN A 549 -13.01 -12.77 -22.01
CA GLN A 549 -11.65 -13.28 -21.87
C GLN A 549 -10.60 -12.16 -21.74
N ILE A 550 -10.86 -11.01 -22.37
CA ILE A 550 -9.99 -9.83 -22.30
C ILE A 550 -10.25 -9.06 -21.00
N VAL A 551 -11.53 -8.82 -20.66
CA VAL A 551 -11.98 -8.10 -19.46
C VAL A 551 -12.03 -9.05 -18.26
N ASP A 552 -10.94 -9.78 -18.06
CA ASP A 552 -10.80 -10.75 -16.98
C ASP A 552 -10.66 -10.07 -15.61
N PHE A 553 -11.21 -10.72 -14.57
CA PHE A 553 -11.24 -10.22 -13.19
C PHE A 553 -9.86 -9.81 -12.65
N HIS A 554 -8.79 -10.54 -13.01
CA HIS A 554 -7.42 -10.22 -12.59
C HIS A 554 -6.79 -9.17 -13.49
N ALA A 555 -7.09 -9.21 -14.80
CA ALA A 555 -6.56 -8.24 -15.76
C ALA A 555 -7.01 -6.80 -15.42
N VAL A 556 -8.27 -6.64 -15.00
CA VAL A 556 -8.84 -5.33 -14.63
C VAL A 556 -8.46 -4.87 -13.22
N GLY A 557 -7.81 -5.72 -12.41
CA GLY A 557 -7.39 -5.37 -11.06
C GLY A 557 -6.41 -4.20 -11.02
N LEU A 558 -5.40 -4.20 -11.90
CA LEU A 558 -4.40 -3.13 -11.98
C LEU A 558 -4.87 -1.98 -12.89
N ARG A 559 -4.95 -0.76 -12.34
CA ARG A 559 -5.52 0.40 -13.05
C ARG A 559 -4.83 0.71 -14.37
N GLN A 560 -3.49 0.78 -14.40
CA GLN A 560 -2.74 1.06 -15.63
C GLN A 560 -3.01 0.00 -16.70
N ARG A 561 -2.98 -1.28 -16.32
CA ARG A 561 -3.25 -2.41 -17.21
C ARG A 561 -4.70 -2.38 -17.74
N ALA A 562 -5.66 -2.04 -16.89
CA ALA A 562 -7.07 -1.95 -17.26
C ALA A 562 -7.33 -0.81 -18.26
N MET A 563 -6.82 0.39 -17.95
CA MET A 563 -7.02 1.59 -18.79
C MET A 563 -6.25 1.51 -20.11
N PHE A 564 -5.15 0.76 -20.14
CA PHE A 564 -4.31 0.61 -21.32
C PHE A 564 -4.52 -0.75 -22.00
N ASP A 565 -3.85 -1.80 -21.53
CA ASP A 565 -3.84 -3.11 -22.22
C ASP A 565 -5.23 -3.72 -22.44
N VAL A 566 -6.09 -3.70 -21.43
CA VAL A 566 -7.44 -4.31 -21.51
C VAL A 566 -8.33 -3.47 -22.43
N ALA A 567 -8.30 -2.14 -22.27
CA ALA A 567 -9.07 -1.22 -23.11
C ALA A 567 -8.70 -1.36 -24.60
N ILE A 568 -7.40 -1.33 -24.94
CA ILE A 568 -6.97 -1.46 -26.35
C ILE A 568 -7.42 -2.80 -26.93
N LYS A 569 -7.21 -3.92 -26.23
CA LYS A 569 -7.62 -5.24 -26.71
C LYS A 569 -9.13 -5.36 -26.89
N ALA A 570 -9.92 -4.77 -26.00
CA ALA A 570 -11.37 -4.76 -26.12
C ALA A 570 -11.85 -3.87 -27.28
N ALA A 571 -11.18 -2.73 -27.50
CA ALA A 571 -11.45 -1.84 -28.62
C ALA A 571 -11.19 -2.51 -29.98
N ASP A 572 -10.15 -3.36 -30.08
CA ASP A 572 -9.81 -4.11 -31.30
C ASP A 572 -10.86 -5.15 -31.70
N LEU A 573 -11.75 -5.57 -30.78
CA LEU A 573 -12.80 -6.54 -31.09
C LEU A 573 -13.90 -5.96 -31.98
N HIS A 574 -14.36 -4.74 -31.68
CA HIS A 574 -15.52 -4.17 -32.36
C HIS A 574 -15.53 -2.62 -32.31
N PRO A 575 -15.95 -1.91 -33.38
CA PRO A 575 -16.00 -0.44 -33.41
C PRO A 575 -16.82 0.19 -32.29
N LEU A 576 -17.91 -0.45 -31.86
CA LEU A 576 -18.73 0.00 -30.72
C LEU A 576 -17.94 0.09 -29.42
N TYR A 577 -17.02 -0.85 -29.19
CA TYR A 577 -16.17 -0.85 -28.00
C TYR A 577 -15.09 0.22 -28.10
N TRP A 578 -14.49 0.35 -29.28
CA TRP A 578 -13.51 1.40 -29.57
C TRP A 578 -14.10 2.80 -29.33
N GLU A 579 -15.27 3.10 -29.87
CA GLU A 579 -15.91 4.42 -29.75
C GLU A 579 -16.29 4.73 -28.30
N ALA A 580 -16.91 3.76 -27.62
CA ALA A 580 -17.27 3.90 -26.22
C ALA A 580 -16.06 4.13 -25.30
N LEU A 581 -14.96 3.41 -25.53
CA LEU A 581 -13.73 3.58 -24.76
C LEU A 581 -13.06 4.92 -25.06
N PHE A 582 -12.98 5.34 -26.33
CA PHE A 582 -12.41 6.64 -26.69
C PHE A 582 -13.19 7.79 -26.04
N ASP A 583 -14.52 7.82 -26.19
CA ASP A 583 -15.36 8.89 -25.62
C ASP A 583 -15.24 8.94 -24.09
N ASN A 584 -15.20 7.79 -23.42
CA ASN A 584 -15.08 7.74 -21.96
C ASN A 584 -13.66 7.98 -21.45
N LEU A 585 -12.63 7.76 -22.26
CA LEU A 585 -11.26 8.20 -21.95
C LEU A 585 -11.15 9.73 -21.92
N LEU A 586 -12.03 10.45 -22.62
CA LEU A 586 -12.11 11.92 -22.55
C LEU A 586 -12.89 12.44 -21.33
N SER A 587 -13.52 11.55 -20.55
CA SER A 587 -14.38 11.91 -19.41
C SER A 587 -13.62 11.98 -18.08
N TRP A 588 -14.35 12.18 -16.99
CA TRP A 588 -13.82 12.21 -15.62
C TRP A 588 -13.06 10.93 -15.20
N ARG A 589 -13.30 9.78 -15.87
CA ARG A 589 -12.57 8.53 -15.62
C ARG A 589 -11.18 8.47 -16.27
N GLY A 590 -10.97 9.26 -17.32
CA GLY A 590 -9.73 9.28 -18.11
C GLY A 590 -8.98 10.61 -17.97
N THR A 591 -8.98 11.43 -19.02
CA THR A 591 -8.29 12.73 -19.07
C THR A 591 -8.82 13.72 -18.04
N GLY A 592 -10.05 13.56 -17.56
CA GLY A 592 -10.62 14.33 -16.45
C GLY A 592 -10.39 13.71 -15.06
N SER A 593 -9.57 12.66 -14.93
CA SER A 593 -9.27 12.04 -13.63
C SER A 593 -8.55 13.01 -12.70
N MET A 594 -8.74 12.86 -11.39
CA MET A 594 -8.15 13.75 -10.37
C MET A 594 -6.64 13.53 -10.19
N ASP A 595 -6.18 12.29 -10.31
CA ASP A 595 -4.76 11.97 -10.22
C ASP A 595 -4.06 12.10 -11.57
N MET A 596 -2.84 12.66 -11.56
CA MET A 596 -2.05 12.89 -12.77
C MET A 596 -1.76 11.59 -13.53
N ALA A 597 -1.41 10.50 -12.81
CA ALA A 597 -1.02 9.25 -13.44
C ALA A 597 -2.13 8.69 -14.33
N SER A 598 -3.38 8.72 -13.88
CA SER A 598 -4.51 8.22 -14.66
C SER A 598 -4.83 9.09 -15.86
N ARG A 599 -4.64 10.41 -15.77
CA ARG A 599 -4.74 11.29 -16.94
C ARG A 599 -3.69 10.95 -17.99
N LEU A 600 -2.46 10.66 -17.56
CA LEU A 600 -1.38 10.25 -18.46
C LEU A 600 -1.62 8.85 -19.05
N PHE A 601 -2.14 7.89 -18.26
CA PHE A 601 -2.54 6.58 -18.79
C PHE A 601 -3.66 6.71 -19.82
N ALA A 602 -4.63 7.60 -19.59
CA ALA A 602 -5.69 7.88 -20.54
C ALA A 602 -5.15 8.51 -21.84
N ALA A 603 -4.24 9.48 -21.72
CA ALA A 603 -3.56 10.08 -22.88
C ALA A 603 -2.80 9.02 -23.71
N ASN A 604 -2.06 8.13 -23.04
CA ASN A 604 -1.32 7.06 -23.71
C ASN A 604 -2.25 6.02 -24.37
N ALA A 605 -3.38 5.70 -23.72
CA ALA A 605 -4.42 4.85 -24.29
C ALA A 605 -5.05 5.49 -25.55
N ILE A 606 -5.37 6.79 -25.51
CA ILE A 606 -5.86 7.55 -26.68
C ILE A 606 -4.85 7.51 -27.83
N GLY A 607 -3.57 7.74 -27.54
CA GLY A 607 -2.49 7.59 -28.53
C GLY A 607 -2.50 6.18 -29.14
N SER A 608 -2.55 5.14 -28.32
CA SER A 608 -2.55 3.76 -28.82
C SER A 608 -3.82 3.39 -29.60
N LEU A 609 -4.99 3.91 -29.24
CA LEU A 609 -6.23 3.73 -30.01
C LEU A 609 -6.15 4.34 -31.42
N SER A 610 -5.25 5.30 -31.65
CA SER A 610 -5.06 5.94 -32.96
C SER A 610 -4.17 5.13 -33.93
N LYS A 611 -3.34 4.19 -33.45
CA LYS A 611 -2.29 3.51 -34.25
C LYS A 611 -2.78 2.84 -35.53
N SER A 612 -3.97 2.24 -35.48
CA SER A 612 -4.54 1.45 -36.58
C SER A 612 -5.73 2.12 -37.24
N GLN A 613 -5.93 3.42 -36.99
CA GLN A 613 -7.12 4.14 -37.44
C GLN A 613 -6.87 4.91 -38.75
N PRO A 614 -7.88 5.00 -39.63
CA PRO A 614 -7.84 5.89 -40.80
C PRO A 614 -7.59 7.36 -40.43
N VAL A 615 -7.05 8.13 -41.38
CA VAL A 615 -6.70 9.56 -41.18
C VAL A 615 -7.91 10.40 -40.75
N ASP A 616 -9.09 10.15 -41.32
CA ASP A 616 -10.34 10.83 -40.97
C ASP A 616 -10.75 10.55 -39.51
N VAL A 617 -10.52 9.33 -39.02
CA VAL A 617 -10.78 8.99 -37.61
C VAL A 617 -9.80 9.69 -36.69
N VAL A 618 -8.50 9.73 -37.04
CA VAL A 618 -7.48 10.46 -36.26
C VAL A 618 -7.81 11.96 -36.20
N GLN A 619 -8.24 12.55 -37.32
CA GLN A 619 -8.67 13.95 -37.37
C GLN A 619 -9.95 14.19 -36.55
N ARG A 620 -10.89 13.24 -36.55
CA ARG A 620 -12.08 13.29 -35.68
C ARG A 620 -11.69 13.25 -34.21
N MET A 621 -10.77 12.37 -33.83
CA MET A 621 -10.27 12.27 -32.46
C MET A 621 -9.64 13.59 -32.01
N SER A 622 -8.74 14.19 -32.81
CA SER A 622 -8.12 15.47 -32.47
C SER A 622 -9.17 16.59 -32.35
N SER A 623 -10.14 16.64 -33.27
CA SER A 623 -11.22 17.64 -33.27
C SER A 623 -12.12 17.51 -32.04
N GLN A 624 -12.45 16.30 -31.60
CA GLN A 624 -13.23 16.06 -30.38
C GLN A 624 -12.47 16.52 -29.13
N ILE A 625 -11.16 16.26 -29.05
CA ILE A 625 -10.32 16.73 -27.94
C ILE A 625 -10.24 18.26 -27.94
N CYS A 626 -10.04 18.90 -29.09
CA CYS A 626 -10.04 20.36 -29.21
C CYS A 626 -11.37 20.97 -28.76
N LYS A 627 -12.51 20.39 -29.18
CA LYS A 627 -13.84 20.87 -28.77
C LYS A 627 -14.02 20.84 -27.24
N GLN A 628 -13.55 19.77 -26.59
CA GLN A 628 -13.56 19.65 -25.12
C GLN A 628 -12.65 20.72 -24.49
N LEU A 629 -11.44 20.90 -25.02
CA LEU A 629 -10.46 21.87 -24.54
C LEU A 629 -11.00 23.32 -24.59
N THR A 630 -11.65 23.72 -25.68
CA THR A 630 -12.26 25.06 -25.85
C THR A 630 -13.39 25.32 -24.83
N SER A 631 -14.04 24.27 -24.34
CA SER A 631 -15.12 24.41 -23.33
C SER A 631 -14.62 24.66 -21.91
N LEU A 632 -13.32 24.48 -21.65
CA LEU A 632 -12.76 24.56 -20.31
C LEU A 632 -12.66 25.99 -19.77
N ARG A 633 -13.02 26.13 -18.50
CA ARG A 633 -12.80 27.35 -17.72
C ARG A 633 -11.32 27.48 -17.34
N PRO A 634 -10.81 28.70 -17.11
CA PRO A 634 -9.39 28.90 -16.75
C PRO A 634 -8.89 28.06 -15.57
N ARG A 635 -9.76 27.76 -14.59
CA ARG A 635 -9.44 27.00 -13.37
C ARG A 635 -9.51 25.47 -13.51
N GLU A 636 -9.97 24.94 -14.64
CA GLU A 636 -10.02 23.49 -14.92
C GLU A 636 -8.66 23.02 -15.45
N VAL A 637 -7.67 23.01 -14.56
CA VAL A 637 -6.26 22.77 -14.91
C VAL A 637 -6.00 21.29 -15.13
N GLU A 638 -6.62 20.42 -14.34
CA GLU A 638 -6.48 18.97 -14.43
C GLU A 638 -7.00 18.42 -15.77
N GLU A 639 -8.22 18.78 -16.13
CA GLU A 639 -8.84 18.42 -17.42
C GLU A 639 -8.01 18.96 -18.59
N ARG A 640 -7.57 20.23 -18.50
CA ARG A 640 -6.69 20.83 -19.52
C ARG A 640 -5.41 20.03 -19.69
N GLN A 641 -4.75 19.66 -18.58
CA GLN A 641 -3.54 18.84 -18.63
C GLN A 641 -3.81 17.46 -19.27
N GLY A 642 -4.94 16.84 -18.97
CA GLY A 642 -5.35 15.58 -19.58
C GLY A 642 -5.55 15.68 -21.10
N PHE A 643 -6.29 16.69 -21.57
CA PHE A 643 -6.54 16.88 -23.00
C PHE A 643 -5.27 17.26 -23.77
N VAL A 644 -4.44 18.15 -23.22
CA VAL A 644 -3.16 18.53 -23.85
C VAL A 644 -2.20 17.33 -23.92
N ALA A 645 -2.16 16.50 -22.88
CA ALA A 645 -1.39 15.26 -22.91
C ALA A 645 -1.94 14.26 -23.95
N ALA A 646 -3.26 14.12 -24.06
CA ALA A 646 -3.89 13.26 -25.06
C ALA A 646 -3.59 13.70 -26.50
N LEU A 647 -3.61 15.01 -26.78
CA LEU A 647 -3.16 15.55 -28.06
C LEU A 647 -1.69 15.22 -28.31
N ALA A 648 -0.81 15.45 -27.32
CA ALA A 648 0.62 15.17 -27.47
C ALA A 648 0.90 13.68 -27.76
N GLU A 649 0.20 12.76 -27.10
CA GLU A 649 0.33 11.31 -27.34
C GLU A 649 -0.24 10.88 -28.70
N LEU A 650 -1.37 11.46 -29.13
CA LEU A 650 -1.93 11.25 -30.46
C LEU A 650 -0.94 11.71 -31.55
N ILE A 651 -0.37 12.91 -31.42
CA ILE A 651 0.63 13.46 -32.33
C ILE A 651 1.90 12.59 -32.35
N SER A 652 2.41 12.22 -31.17
CA SER A 652 3.62 11.41 -31.05
C SER A 652 3.43 10.03 -31.68
N THR A 653 2.27 9.41 -31.46
CA THR A 653 1.95 8.12 -32.07
C THR A 653 1.96 8.21 -33.60
N VAL A 654 1.25 9.19 -34.19
CA VAL A 654 1.23 9.40 -35.64
C VAL A 654 2.62 9.70 -36.19
N SER A 655 3.45 10.42 -35.44
CA SER A 655 4.83 10.73 -35.82
C SER A 655 5.72 9.47 -35.86
N THR A 656 5.44 8.43 -35.07
CA THR A 656 6.27 7.21 -35.02
C THR A 656 5.92 6.13 -36.06
N LEU A 657 4.84 6.27 -36.83
CA LEU A 657 4.36 5.26 -37.80
C LEU A 657 5.23 5.11 -39.08
N GLU A 658 6.50 5.49 -39.02
CA GLU A 658 7.39 5.72 -40.18
C GLU A 658 7.68 4.51 -41.08
N ILE A 659 7.36 3.28 -40.68
CA ILE A 659 8.01 2.11 -41.30
C ILE A 659 7.14 1.38 -42.34
N GLU A 660 5.81 1.57 -42.38
CA GLU A 660 4.97 0.67 -43.19
C GLU A 660 4.11 1.33 -44.30
N ARG A 661 3.94 2.66 -44.34
CA ARG A 661 2.88 3.28 -45.20
C ARG A 661 3.20 4.57 -45.96
N GLY A 662 4.46 5.04 -46.00
CA GLY A 662 4.94 6.08 -46.92
C GLY A 662 4.05 7.34 -47.08
N GLU A 663 3.22 7.37 -48.12
CA GLU A 663 2.34 8.51 -48.44
C GLU A 663 1.19 8.71 -47.43
N GLU A 664 0.53 7.64 -46.96
CA GLU A 664 -0.55 7.72 -45.96
C GLU A 664 -0.03 8.30 -44.63
N SER A 665 1.23 8.03 -44.29
CA SER A 665 1.86 8.55 -43.08
C SER A 665 2.04 10.07 -43.14
N ASN A 666 2.37 10.64 -44.31
CA ASN A 666 2.51 12.09 -44.45
C ASN A 666 1.16 12.78 -44.44
N GLU A 667 0.13 12.18 -45.05
CA GLU A 667 -1.24 12.70 -45.00
C GLU A 667 -1.74 12.78 -43.54
N ALA A 668 -1.59 11.70 -42.76
CA ALA A 668 -1.92 11.68 -41.34
C ALA A 668 -1.19 12.79 -40.56
N ARG A 669 0.12 12.98 -40.79
CA ARG A 669 0.91 14.03 -40.14
C ARG A 669 0.44 15.43 -40.51
N THR A 670 0.17 15.68 -41.80
CA THR A 670 -0.32 16.98 -42.26
C THR A 670 -1.70 17.32 -41.71
N SER A 671 -2.55 16.31 -41.50
CA SER A 671 -3.90 16.49 -40.92
C SER A 671 -3.86 17.08 -39.51
N LEU A 672 -2.76 16.91 -38.76
CA LEU A 672 -2.59 17.38 -37.39
C LEU A 672 -1.85 18.73 -37.27
N LEU A 673 -1.32 19.28 -38.36
CA LEU A 673 -0.57 20.55 -38.33
C LEU A 673 -1.42 21.74 -37.84
N HIS A 674 -2.74 21.69 -38.04
CA HIS A 674 -3.67 22.72 -37.55
C HIS A 674 -3.60 22.91 -36.02
N LEU A 675 -3.15 21.90 -35.27
CA LEU A 675 -3.02 21.96 -33.81
C LEU A 675 -2.00 23.00 -33.33
N TRP A 676 -1.07 23.46 -34.20
CA TRP A 676 -0.20 24.59 -33.89
C TRP A 676 -0.99 25.85 -33.51
N GLN A 677 -2.15 26.07 -34.13
CA GLN A 677 -3.01 27.24 -33.89
C GLN A 677 -3.58 27.29 -32.46
N LEU A 678 -3.58 26.16 -31.74
CA LEU A 678 -4.00 26.14 -30.33
C LEU A 678 -3.14 27.07 -29.48
N LEU A 679 -1.84 27.22 -29.77
CA LEU A 679 -0.94 28.10 -29.02
C LEU A 679 -1.33 29.58 -29.11
N GLU A 680 -2.04 29.98 -30.17
CA GLU A 680 -2.52 31.35 -30.36
C GLU A 680 -3.97 31.54 -29.90
N THR A 681 -4.68 30.45 -29.58
CA THR A 681 -6.10 30.42 -29.20
C THR A 681 -6.26 29.81 -27.80
N ASP A 682 -6.73 28.57 -27.69
CA ASP A 682 -7.13 27.92 -26.42
C ASP A 682 -5.95 27.66 -25.45
N LEU A 683 -4.73 27.54 -26.00
CA LEU A 683 -3.48 27.34 -25.24
C LEU A 683 -2.63 28.61 -25.12
N ARG A 684 -3.17 29.77 -25.52
CA ARG A 684 -2.54 31.07 -25.30
C ARG A 684 -2.67 31.51 -23.84
N LEU A 685 -1.98 30.80 -22.96
CA LEU A 685 -2.10 30.98 -21.51
C LEU A 685 -1.25 32.16 -21.01
N GLU A 686 -1.79 32.89 -20.03
CA GLU A 686 -1.07 33.93 -19.30
C GLU A 686 0.04 33.33 -18.41
N ASP A 687 1.09 34.12 -18.14
CA ASP A 687 2.22 33.73 -17.28
C ASP A 687 1.79 33.26 -15.88
N LYS A 688 0.63 33.75 -15.38
CA LYS A 688 0.09 33.29 -14.09
C LYS A 688 -0.21 31.79 -14.07
N ALA A 689 -0.52 31.17 -15.22
CA ALA A 689 -0.78 29.74 -15.33
C ALA A 689 0.47 28.88 -15.08
N PHE A 690 1.66 29.49 -15.18
CA PHE A 690 2.97 28.84 -14.97
C PHE A 690 3.64 29.27 -13.65
N THR A 691 3.04 30.19 -12.91
CA THR A 691 3.64 30.76 -11.69
C THR A 691 2.77 30.64 -10.46
N SER A 692 1.44 30.78 -10.59
CA SER A 692 0.50 30.80 -9.47
C SER A 692 0.24 29.38 -8.93
N PRO A 693 0.55 29.08 -7.65
CA PRO A 693 0.24 27.78 -7.06
C PRO A 693 -1.26 27.40 -7.14
N ALA A 694 -2.15 28.40 -7.15
CA ALA A 694 -3.60 28.19 -7.29
C ALA A 694 -4.01 27.60 -8.65
N LEU A 695 -3.17 27.77 -9.68
CA LEU A 695 -3.36 27.23 -11.03
C LEU A 695 -2.45 26.03 -11.31
N ARG A 696 -1.84 25.43 -10.28
CA ARG A 696 -1.05 24.19 -10.35
C ARG A 696 -0.08 24.17 -11.54
N PRO A 697 0.93 25.07 -11.53
CA PRO A 697 1.72 25.39 -12.71
C PRO A 697 2.54 24.21 -13.24
N GLU A 698 2.86 23.23 -12.40
CA GLU A 698 3.51 21.98 -12.80
C GLU A 698 2.71 21.20 -13.86
N LEU A 699 1.38 21.20 -13.78
CA LEU A 699 0.51 20.46 -14.70
C LEU A 699 0.52 21.13 -16.07
N THR A 700 0.34 22.45 -16.07
CA THR A 700 0.38 23.28 -17.28
C THR A 700 1.76 23.19 -17.94
N ALA A 701 2.84 23.37 -17.19
CA ALA A 701 4.20 23.39 -17.74
C ALA A 701 4.62 22.05 -18.34
N SER A 702 4.35 20.93 -17.64
CA SER A 702 4.73 19.59 -18.13
C SER A 702 3.96 19.21 -19.40
N SER A 703 2.64 19.42 -19.43
CA SER A 703 1.81 19.12 -20.61
C SER A 703 2.10 20.05 -21.78
N MET A 704 2.31 21.34 -21.53
CA MET A 704 2.69 22.30 -22.58
C MET A 704 4.02 21.95 -23.23
N ALA A 705 5.05 21.66 -22.43
CA ALA A 705 6.35 21.25 -22.94
C ALA A 705 6.26 19.96 -23.77
N THR A 706 5.48 18.97 -23.32
CA THR A 706 5.27 17.71 -24.05
C THR A 706 4.51 17.93 -25.36
N PHE A 707 3.48 18.78 -25.37
CA PHE A 707 2.74 19.13 -26.57
C PHE A 707 3.61 19.87 -27.60
N ILE A 708 4.38 20.87 -27.15
CA ILE A 708 5.36 21.58 -28.00
C ILE A 708 6.38 20.59 -28.59
N ALA A 709 6.87 19.65 -27.79
CA ALA A 709 7.79 18.61 -28.24
C ALA A 709 7.17 17.74 -29.35
N ALA A 710 5.94 17.28 -29.14
CA ALA A 710 5.22 16.43 -30.09
C ALA A 710 4.97 17.18 -31.42
N MET A 711 4.52 18.43 -31.37
CA MET A 711 4.30 19.26 -32.56
C MET A 711 5.59 19.59 -33.30
N ALA A 712 6.68 19.89 -32.57
CA ALA A 712 7.98 20.14 -33.17
C ALA A 712 8.52 18.88 -33.89
N ASN A 713 8.45 17.71 -33.25
CA ASN A 713 8.87 16.44 -33.85
C ASN A 713 8.00 16.04 -35.07
N LEU A 714 6.69 16.27 -35.00
CA LEU A 714 5.78 16.08 -36.12
C LEU A 714 6.22 16.93 -37.32
N THR A 715 6.60 18.18 -37.06
CA THR A 715 7.02 19.14 -38.09
C THR A 715 8.39 18.78 -38.67
N THR A 716 9.36 18.40 -37.83
CA THR A 716 10.72 18.03 -38.28
C THR A 716 10.74 16.72 -39.06
N GLY A 717 9.78 15.82 -38.84
CA GLY A 717 9.63 14.58 -39.58
C GLY A 717 9.04 14.74 -41.00
N LEU A 718 8.55 15.93 -41.36
CA LEU A 718 7.95 16.17 -42.69
C LEU A 718 9.01 16.55 -43.74
N PRO A 719 8.81 16.15 -45.02
CA PRO A 719 9.59 16.67 -46.14
C PRO A 719 9.48 18.20 -46.24
N SER A 720 10.55 18.87 -46.68
CA SER A 720 10.61 20.33 -46.78
C SER A 720 9.50 20.96 -47.62
N SER A 721 8.92 20.21 -48.57
CA SER A 721 7.80 20.66 -49.42
C SER A 721 6.46 20.74 -48.69
N LEU A 722 6.31 20.05 -47.55
CA LEU A 722 5.08 19.96 -46.76
C LEU A 722 5.16 20.76 -45.44
N LEU A 723 6.25 21.51 -45.24
CA LEU A 723 6.41 22.34 -44.06
C LEU A 723 5.38 23.48 -44.06
N PRO A 724 4.63 23.68 -42.96
CA PRO A 724 3.69 24.78 -42.86
C PRO A 724 4.42 26.12 -42.79
N GLN A 725 3.89 27.14 -43.47
CA GLN A 725 4.47 28.49 -43.49
C GLN A 725 4.16 29.30 -42.21
N ASP A 726 3.04 29.02 -41.55
CA ASP A 726 2.51 29.80 -40.42
C ASP A 726 2.65 29.07 -39.06
N ILE A 727 3.88 28.72 -38.67
CA ILE A 727 4.13 28.14 -37.34
C ILE A 727 4.28 29.27 -36.30
N PRO A 728 3.57 29.22 -35.14
CA PRO A 728 3.66 30.24 -34.09
C PRO A 728 4.93 30.09 -33.23
N VAL A 729 6.10 30.13 -33.87
CA VAL A 729 7.41 29.89 -33.24
C VAL A 729 7.66 30.78 -32.04
N LYS A 730 7.33 32.08 -32.13
CA LYS A 730 7.52 33.05 -31.04
C LYS A 730 6.72 32.66 -29.79
N GLU A 731 5.49 32.22 -29.97
CA GLU A 731 4.61 31.85 -28.86
C GLU A 731 5.04 30.49 -28.26
N ALA A 732 5.46 29.54 -29.10
CA ALA A 732 6.04 28.27 -28.64
C ALA A 732 7.29 28.51 -27.77
N ILE A 733 8.22 29.37 -28.19
CA ILE A 733 9.41 29.73 -27.39
C ILE A 733 9.00 30.44 -26.10
N ARG A 734 8.04 31.38 -26.15
CA ARG A 734 7.54 32.10 -24.96
C ARG A 734 6.99 31.12 -23.91
N LEU A 735 6.12 30.20 -24.32
CA LEU A 735 5.53 29.20 -23.43
C LEU A 735 6.58 28.20 -22.91
N LEU A 736 7.53 27.78 -23.75
CA LEU A 736 8.63 26.93 -23.31
C LEU A 736 9.50 27.63 -22.26
N ASN A 737 9.83 28.92 -22.45
CA ASN A 737 10.59 29.71 -21.47
C ASN A 737 9.90 29.76 -20.10
N LEU A 738 8.56 29.88 -20.07
CA LEU A 738 7.79 29.78 -18.84
C LEU A 738 7.88 28.39 -18.19
N CYS A 739 7.98 27.33 -18.99
CA CYS A 739 8.25 25.97 -18.50
C CYS A 739 9.68 25.85 -17.92
N LEU A 740 10.69 26.47 -18.54
CA LEU A 740 12.09 26.43 -18.08
C LEU A 740 12.30 27.12 -16.72
N ALA A 741 11.39 28.01 -16.32
CA ALA A 741 11.38 28.65 -15.01
C ALA A 741 10.90 27.71 -13.86
N ARG A 742 10.48 26.48 -14.19
CA ARG A 742 9.99 25.48 -13.23
C ARG A 742 11.09 24.50 -12.77
N HIS A 743 10.78 23.74 -11.74
CA HIS A 743 11.72 22.80 -11.11
C HIS A 743 11.11 21.45 -10.73
N GLU A 744 9.82 21.25 -10.96
CA GLU A 744 9.12 20.01 -10.67
C GLU A 744 9.54 18.89 -11.62
N GLU A 745 9.61 17.66 -11.09
CA GLU A 745 10.17 16.49 -11.78
C GLU A 745 9.51 16.18 -13.13
N SER A 746 8.18 16.30 -13.19
CA SER A 746 7.41 16.09 -14.42
C SER A 746 7.75 17.13 -15.50
N VAL A 747 8.02 18.38 -15.10
CA VAL A 747 8.39 19.46 -16.02
C VAL A 747 9.83 19.28 -16.49
N LEU A 748 10.76 18.97 -15.58
CA LEU A 748 12.16 18.71 -15.95
C LEU A 748 12.27 17.55 -16.95
N THR A 749 11.47 16.51 -16.79
CA THR A 749 11.39 15.38 -17.74
C THR A 749 10.81 15.82 -19.09
N ALA A 750 9.74 16.63 -19.10
CA ALA A 750 9.18 17.14 -20.35
C ALA A 750 10.17 18.04 -21.11
N ILE A 751 11.00 18.82 -20.40
CA ILE A 751 12.02 19.70 -20.98
C ILE A 751 13.08 18.90 -21.75
N THR A 752 13.48 17.71 -21.27
CA THR A 752 14.49 16.89 -21.98
C THR A 752 14.04 16.42 -23.35
N ILE A 753 12.72 16.40 -23.60
CA ILE A 753 12.12 16.02 -24.88
C ILE A 753 11.80 17.26 -25.71
N ALA A 754 11.26 18.31 -25.08
CA ALA A 754 10.83 19.54 -25.76
C ALA A 754 11.99 20.35 -26.34
N VAL A 755 13.09 20.46 -25.62
CA VAL A 755 14.21 21.32 -26.03
C VAL A 755 14.92 20.78 -27.28
N PRO A 756 15.32 19.50 -27.37
CA PRO A 756 15.90 18.97 -28.60
C PRO A 756 14.97 19.11 -29.81
N ALA A 757 13.67 18.87 -29.61
CA ALA A 757 12.66 18.95 -30.67
C ALA A 757 12.52 20.37 -31.22
N ILE A 758 12.35 21.38 -30.34
CA ILE A 758 12.19 22.77 -30.76
C ILE A 758 13.47 23.31 -31.41
N VAL A 759 14.65 22.99 -30.85
CA VAL A 759 15.94 23.44 -31.40
C VAL A 759 16.15 22.85 -32.80
N SER A 760 15.80 21.58 -33.02
CA SER A 760 15.87 20.94 -34.34
C SER A 760 14.91 21.60 -35.35
N MET A 761 13.69 21.94 -34.93
CA MET A 761 12.69 22.62 -35.77
C MET A 761 13.13 24.03 -36.18
N LEU A 762 13.76 24.76 -35.26
CA LEU A 762 14.31 26.08 -35.53
C LEU A 762 15.38 26.02 -36.65
N TYR A 763 16.25 25.01 -36.64
CA TYR A 763 17.25 24.81 -37.70
C TYR A 763 16.66 24.54 -39.09
N LEU A 764 15.49 23.90 -39.17
CA LEU A 764 14.81 23.68 -40.45
C LEU A 764 14.16 24.96 -41.00
N SER A 765 13.77 25.87 -40.11
CA SER A 765 12.95 27.04 -40.45
C SER A 765 13.76 28.26 -40.90
N SER A 766 15.11 28.19 -40.87
CA SER A 766 16.04 29.29 -41.23
C SER A 766 15.72 30.61 -40.50
N SER A 767 15.16 30.52 -39.29
CA SER A 767 14.72 31.68 -38.51
C SER A 767 15.89 32.16 -37.66
N THR A 768 16.42 33.36 -37.88
CA THR A 768 17.63 33.97 -37.27
C THR A 768 17.80 33.89 -35.73
N SER A 769 16.87 33.29 -34.98
CA SER A 769 16.79 33.21 -33.52
C SER A 769 17.36 31.93 -32.88
N GLU A 770 17.98 30.99 -33.62
CA GLU A 770 18.29 29.65 -33.08
C GLU A 770 19.44 29.68 -32.05
N GLY A 771 20.59 30.22 -32.46
CA GLY A 771 21.76 30.39 -31.60
C GLY A 771 21.52 31.42 -30.49
N GLU A 772 20.66 32.40 -30.73
CA GLU A 772 20.27 33.44 -29.78
C GLU A 772 19.45 32.84 -28.63
N THR A 773 18.45 32.00 -28.93
CA THR A 773 17.57 31.41 -27.90
C THR A 773 18.33 30.55 -26.89
N VAL A 774 19.17 29.62 -27.36
CA VAL A 774 19.96 28.77 -26.43
C VAL A 774 21.00 29.60 -25.67
N SER A 775 21.55 30.64 -26.31
CA SER A 775 22.45 31.58 -25.64
C SER A 775 21.74 32.38 -24.54
N GLU A 776 20.48 32.77 -24.72
CA GLU A 776 19.66 33.43 -23.69
C GLU A 776 19.38 32.50 -22.50
N TRP A 777 19.06 31.22 -22.75
CA TRP A 777 18.88 30.23 -21.68
C TRP A 777 20.17 30.03 -20.87
N LEU A 778 21.31 29.94 -21.56
CA LEU A 778 22.61 29.83 -20.94
C LEU A 778 22.97 31.09 -20.13
N LEU A 779 22.74 32.29 -20.69
CA LEU A 779 22.96 33.56 -19.99
C LEU A 779 22.10 33.67 -18.73
N THR A 780 20.84 33.22 -18.79
CA THR A 780 19.96 33.20 -17.62
C THR A 780 20.51 32.32 -16.51
N LEU A 781 21.06 31.14 -16.86
CA LEU A 781 21.72 30.27 -15.89
C LEU A 781 23.06 30.85 -15.40
N GLU A 782 23.87 31.46 -16.25
CA GLU A 782 25.15 32.08 -15.86
C GLU A 782 24.95 33.27 -14.90
N ASN A 783 23.88 34.04 -15.09
CA ASN A 783 23.55 35.21 -14.27
C ASN A 783 22.84 34.87 -12.95
N GLU A 784 22.53 33.60 -12.70
CA GLU A 784 21.96 33.15 -11.43
C GLU A 784 23.06 33.16 -10.36
N ALA A 785 23.18 34.29 -9.66
CA ALA A 785 24.26 34.57 -8.73
C ALA A 785 24.07 33.91 -7.34
N SER A 786 22.88 33.40 -7.02
CA SER A 786 22.60 32.89 -5.68
C SER A 786 23.17 31.49 -5.47
N TYR A 787 23.24 30.68 -6.53
CA TYR A 787 23.68 29.28 -6.51
C TYR A 787 23.02 28.43 -5.42
N SER A 788 21.88 28.90 -4.88
CA SER A 788 21.35 28.46 -3.58
C SER A 788 20.03 27.70 -3.67
N GLY A 789 19.51 27.47 -4.88
CA GLY A 789 18.23 26.77 -5.03
C GLY A 789 17.84 26.43 -6.47
N LEU A 790 16.57 26.02 -6.62
CA LEU A 790 16.03 25.41 -7.84
C LEU A 790 15.51 26.40 -8.90
N ARG A 791 15.76 27.72 -8.73
CA ARG A 791 15.18 28.78 -9.57
C ARG A 791 15.45 28.59 -11.07
N CYS A 792 16.63 28.12 -11.42
CA CYS A 792 17.05 27.92 -12.82
C CYS A 792 17.17 26.43 -13.17
N ALA A 793 16.40 25.56 -12.49
CA ALA A 793 16.50 24.12 -12.69
C ALA A 793 16.16 23.70 -14.13
N GLY A 794 15.01 24.16 -14.66
CA GLY A 794 14.61 23.89 -16.04
C GLY A 794 15.61 24.44 -17.07
N HIS A 795 16.23 25.58 -16.82
CA HIS A 795 17.27 26.15 -17.70
C HIS A 795 18.53 25.27 -17.74
N ALA A 796 18.96 24.71 -16.60
CA ALA A 796 20.09 23.80 -16.56
C ALA A 796 19.82 22.52 -17.37
N ILE A 797 18.63 21.93 -17.21
CA ILE A 797 18.21 20.76 -18.01
C ILE A 797 18.10 21.12 -19.49
N ALA A 798 17.55 22.30 -19.83
CA ALA A 798 17.41 22.75 -21.21
C ALA A 798 18.76 22.84 -21.93
N ILE A 799 19.76 23.50 -21.35
CA ILE A 799 21.08 23.62 -22.00
C ILE A 799 21.81 22.27 -22.11
N GLY A 800 21.62 21.37 -21.14
CA GLY A 800 22.14 20.00 -21.22
C GLY A 800 21.50 19.22 -22.37
N SER A 801 20.18 19.37 -22.54
CA SER A 801 19.40 18.71 -23.60
C SER A 801 19.68 19.30 -24.98
N ALA A 802 19.92 20.60 -25.09
CA ALA A 802 20.23 21.26 -26.36
C ALA A 802 21.62 20.89 -26.91
N TYR A 803 22.57 20.47 -26.05
CA TYR A 803 23.98 20.31 -26.40
C TYR A 803 24.21 19.38 -27.59
N SER A 804 23.58 18.20 -27.63
CA SER A 804 23.80 17.21 -28.70
C SER A 804 23.28 17.70 -30.06
N VAL A 805 22.14 18.39 -30.08
CA VAL A 805 21.57 18.98 -31.30
C VAL A 805 22.46 20.11 -31.82
N LEU A 806 22.94 20.99 -30.92
CA LEU A 806 23.90 22.04 -31.28
C LEU A 806 25.19 21.46 -31.84
N GLN A 807 25.76 20.45 -31.18
CA GLN A 807 27.01 19.81 -31.59
C GLN A 807 26.87 19.18 -32.98
N LYS A 808 25.75 18.51 -33.26
CA LYS A 808 25.46 17.96 -34.58
C LYS A 808 25.36 19.06 -35.63
N ALA A 809 24.60 20.12 -35.37
CA ALA A 809 24.46 21.24 -36.29
C ALA A 809 25.79 21.96 -36.60
N ILE A 810 26.68 22.09 -35.61
CA ILE A 810 28.05 22.61 -35.81
C ILE A 810 28.87 21.67 -36.70
N THR A 811 28.79 20.36 -36.46
CA THR A 811 29.53 19.34 -37.24
C THR A 811 29.04 19.29 -38.69
N ASP A 812 27.74 19.46 -38.91
CA ASP A 812 27.11 19.48 -40.22
C ASP A 812 27.33 20.82 -40.97
N GLY A 813 28.06 21.77 -40.37
CA GLY A 813 28.37 23.08 -40.97
C GLY A 813 27.19 24.05 -41.03
N VAL A 814 26.12 23.77 -40.27
CA VAL A 814 24.90 24.61 -40.21
C VAL A 814 25.11 25.82 -39.30
N VAL A 815 26.03 25.75 -38.33
CA VAL A 815 26.21 26.77 -37.28
C VAL A 815 27.70 27.08 -37.02
N GLU A 816 28.06 28.37 -36.99
CA GLU A 816 29.44 28.85 -36.76
C GLU A 816 29.75 29.24 -35.29
N THR A 817 29.00 28.76 -34.29
CA THR A 817 29.14 29.20 -32.87
C THR A 817 29.70 28.15 -31.87
N PRO A 818 30.94 27.63 -32.05
CA PRO A 818 31.59 26.69 -31.11
C PRO A 818 31.65 27.17 -29.64
N ASN A 819 31.55 28.48 -29.41
CA ASN A 819 31.63 29.10 -28.10
C ASN A 819 30.46 28.68 -27.18
N VAL A 820 29.26 28.43 -27.73
CA VAL A 820 28.08 28.09 -26.90
C VAL A 820 28.24 26.73 -26.24
N CYS A 821 28.62 25.69 -26.99
CA CYS A 821 28.87 24.35 -26.45
C CYS A 821 29.96 24.36 -25.37
N THR A 822 31.05 25.11 -25.59
CA THR A 822 32.13 25.26 -24.62
C THR A 822 31.65 25.90 -23.31
N ARG A 823 30.83 26.96 -23.42
CA ARG A 823 30.25 27.63 -22.25
C ARG A 823 29.26 26.74 -21.49
N ILE A 824 28.42 25.96 -22.18
CA ILE A 824 27.50 25.00 -21.56
C ILE A 824 28.26 24.02 -20.66
N ILE A 825 29.31 23.38 -21.20
CA ILE A 825 30.15 22.45 -20.43
C ILE A 825 30.79 23.15 -19.24
N LYS A 826 31.35 24.36 -19.43
CA LYS A 826 31.97 25.12 -18.34
C LYS A 826 30.99 25.43 -17.22
N THR A 827 29.78 25.85 -17.56
CA THR A 827 28.74 26.24 -16.61
C THR A 827 28.17 25.04 -15.86
N LEU A 828 27.83 23.94 -16.56
CA LEU A 828 27.30 22.73 -15.92
C LEU A 828 28.33 22.06 -15.00
N THR A 829 29.58 21.91 -15.46
CA THR A 829 30.65 21.31 -14.63
C THR A 829 31.00 22.14 -13.41
N PHE A 830 31.01 23.49 -13.51
CA PHE A 830 31.16 24.36 -12.34
C PHE A 830 30.01 24.18 -11.34
N ARG A 831 28.77 24.09 -11.83
CA ARG A 831 27.59 23.90 -10.98
C ARG A 831 27.51 22.54 -10.30
N CYS A 832 28.35 21.57 -10.70
CA CYS A 832 28.51 20.28 -10.04
C CYS A 832 29.48 20.31 -8.84
N THR A 833 30.11 21.46 -8.55
CA THR A 833 31.12 21.57 -7.48
C THR A 833 30.54 21.99 -6.13
N ALA A 834 31.37 21.91 -5.08
CA ALA A 834 31.03 22.34 -3.72
C ALA A 834 30.62 23.83 -3.60
N ALA A 835 30.91 24.65 -4.60
CA ALA A 835 30.54 26.07 -4.64
C ALA A 835 29.03 26.32 -4.82
N VAL A 836 28.26 25.29 -5.19
CA VAL A 836 26.82 25.37 -5.48
C VAL A 836 26.03 24.52 -4.49
N ALA A 837 24.85 24.99 -4.07
CA ALA A 837 23.98 24.26 -3.16
C ALA A 837 23.55 22.89 -3.71
N ILE A 838 23.23 21.97 -2.80
CA ILE A 838 22.99 20.56 -3.11
C ILE A 838 21.88 20.37 -4.15
N GLU A 839 20.76 21.09 -4.02
CA GLU A 839 19.61 20.99 -4.90
C GLU A 839 19.93 21.46 -6.33
N ALA A 840 20.65 22.57 -6.50
CA ALA A 840 21.05 23.04 -7.82
C ALA A 840 22.12 22.13 -8.44
N ARG A 841 22.96 21.53 -7.60
CA ARG A 841 24.01 20.60 -8.02
C ARG A 841 23.45 19.29 -8.57
N THR A 842 22.42 18.72 -7.92
CA THR A 842 21.76 17.52 -8.44
C THR A 842 21.10 17.76 -9.78
N VAL A 843 20.46 18.93 -9.98
CA VAL A 843 19.91 19.31 -11.30
C VAL A 843 21.03 19.45 -12.34
N ALA A 844 22.17 20.09 -12.01
CA ALA A 844 23.29 20.22 -12.94
C ALA A 844 23.88 18.85 -13.34
N LEU A 845 24.00 17.92 -12.38
CA LEU A 845 24.42 16.54 -12.66
C LEU A 845 23.41 15.82 -13.56
N ARG A 846 22.11 16.00 -13.33
CA ARG A 846 21.07 15.45 -14.22
C ARG A 846 21.17 16.04 -15.63
N ALA A 847 21.42 17.35 -15.77
CA ALA A 847 21.66 17.96 -17.06
C ALA A 847 22.88 17.36 -17.77
N LEU A 848 23.96 17.05 -17.04
CA LEU A 848 25.10 16.29 -17.56
C LEU A 848 24.71 14.87 -17.93
N THR A 849 23.87 14.17 -17.15
CA THR A 849 23.37 12.84 -17.50
C THR A 849 22.68 12.85 -18.86
N VAL A 850 21.78 13.82 -19.09
CA VAL A 850 21.06 13.98 -20.37
C VAL A 850 22.02 14.26 -21.51
N LEU A 851 22.97 15.18 -21.29
CA LEU A 851 24.00 15.53 -22.27
C LEU A 851 24.83 14.31 -22.67
N ILE A 852 25.36 13.58 -21.68
CA ILE A 852 26.19 12.39 -21.89
C ILE A 852 25.42 11.32 -22.65
N GLY A 853 24.16 11.06 -22.26
CA GLY A 853 23.33 10.05 -22.90
C GLY A 853 22.93 10.36 -24.34
N ALA A 854 22.83 11.65 -24.70
CA ALA A 854 22.48 12.09 -26.05
C ALA A 854 23.69 12.29 -26.98
N SER A 855 24.91 12.25 -26.47
CA SER A 855 26.14 12.45 -27.24
C SER A 855 26.77 11.11 -27.68
N ASN A 856 27.06 10.98 -28.98
CA ASN A 856 27.73 9.79 -29.54
C ASN A 856 29.20 9.69 -29.12
N LYS A 857 29.93 10.81 -29.09
CA LYS A 857 31.31 10.90 -28.64
C LYS A 857 31.60 12.31 -28.13
N LEU A 858 32.29 12.41 -27.00
CA LEU A 858 32.77 13.68 -26.47
C LEU A 858 34.21 13.95 -26.94
N GLU A 859 34.55 15.22 -27.07
CA GLU A 859 35.95 15.63 -27.21
C GLU A 859 36.70 15.33 -25.90
N THR A 860 37.95 14.85 -25.98
CA THR A 860 38.75 14.45 -24.81
C THR A 860 38.85 15.55 -23.75
N SER A 861 38.96 16.81 -24.15
CA SER A 861 39.02 17.97 -23.24
C SER A 861 37.71 18.18 -22.46
N VAL A 862 36.57 17.93 -23.10
CA VAL A 862 35.22 18.01 -22.51
C VAL A 862 34.99 16.84 -21.57
N GLU A 863 35.35 15.64 -22.00
CA GLU A 863 35.25 14.42 -21.22
C GLU A 863 36.03 14.52 -19.90
N GLN A 864 37.32 14.90 -19.95
CA GLN A 864 38.16 15.07 -18.76
C GLN A 864 37.55 16.08 -17.78
N ARG A 865 36.94 17.16 -18.28
CA ARG A 865 36.28 18.19 -17.45
C ARG A 865 35.02 17.64 -16.77
N ILE A 866 34.23 16.84 -17.48
CA ILE A 866 33.04 16.17 -16.92
C ILE A 866 33.46 15.17 -15.84
N LEU A 867 34.48 14.35 -16.11
CA LEU A 867 34.98 13.37 -15.14
C LEU A 867 35.55 14.03 -13.87
N ALA A 868 36.25 15.16 -14.01
CA ALA A 868 36.70 15.94 -12.86
C ALA A 868 35.52 16.43 -11.99
N ALA A 869 34.43 16.89 -12.62
CA ALA A 869 33.22 17.29 -11.90
C ALA A 869 32.51 16.08 -11.24
N LEU A 870 32.44 14.93 -11.92
CA LEU A 870 31.85 13.70 -11.38
C LEU A 870 32.66 13.16 -10.20
N HIS A 871 34.00 13.18 -10.26
CA HIS A 871 34.87 12.81 -9.15
C HIS A 871 34.58 13.64 -7.89
N ILE A 872 34.39 14.97 -8.05
CA ILE A 872 33.99 15.84 -6.95
C ILE A 872 32.61 15.45 -6.40
N ALA A 873 31.64 15.19 -7.29
CA ALA A 873 30.27 14.87 -6.91
C ALA A 873 30.11 13.50 -6.23
N LEU A 874 30.85 12.48 -6.67
CA LEU A 874 30.89 11.14 -6.06
C LEU A 874 31.52 11.15 -4.66
N ASN A 875 32.23 12.22 -4.33
CA ASN A 875 32.84 12.46 -3.03
C ASN A 875 32.11 13.52 -2.20
N ASP A 876 30.84 13.82 -2.49
CA ASP A 876 30.07 14.73 -1.64
C ASP A 876 29.48 14.03 -0.40
N TYR A 877 29.94 14.45 0.77
CA TYR A 877 29.48 13.98 2.09
C TYR A 877 28.90 15.11 2.93
N THR A 878 28.21 16.06 2.29
CA THR A 878 27.59 17.18 3.00
C THR A 878 26.51 16.66 3.96
N ILE A 879 26.68 16.93 5.26
CA ILE A 879 25.73 16.58 6.32
C ILE A 879 25.08 17.85 6.83
N THR A 880 23.74 17.83 6.95
CA THR A 880 22.95 18.87 7.60
C THR A 880 22.09 18.27 8.72
N GLU A 881 21.21 19.08 9.33
CA GLU A 881 20.22 18.59 10.31
C GLU A 881 19.31 17.48 9.74
N ARG A 882 19.17 17.40 8.40
CA ARG A 882 18.43 16.35 7.70
C ARG A 882 19.24 15.06 7.49
N GLY A 883 20.47 15.00 7.98
CA GLY A 883 21.41 13.91 7.75
C GLY A 883 22.30 14.14 6.51
N ASP A 884 22.73 13.05 5.89
CA ASP A 884 23.62 13.02 4.72
C ASP A 884 22.88 13.43 3.45
N ILE A 885 22.74 14.75 3.23
CA ILE A 885 22.12 15.29 2.01
C ILE A 885 23.03 15.16 0.78
N GLY A 886 24.34 15.02 0.98
CA GLY A 886 25.32 14.72 -0.08
C GLY A 886 25.06 13.39 -0.79
N SER A 887 24.37 12.45 -0.14
CA SER A 887 23.88 11.22 -0.77
C SER A 887 23.06 11.45 -2.04
N LEU A 888 22.32 12.57 -2.14
CA LEU A 888 21.56 12.94 -3.34
C LEU A 888 22.49 13.26 -4.52
N VAL A 889 23.56 14.02 -4.26
CA VAL A 889 24.60 14.36 -5.24
C VAL A 889 25.31 13.11 -5.72
N ARG A 890 25.74 12.25 -4.79
CA ARG A 890 26.41 10.99 -5.12
C ARG A 890 25.53 10.06 -5.95
N THR A 891 24.25 9.96 -5.62
CA THR A 891 23.30 9.13 -6.39
C THR A 891 23.17 9.64 -7.83
N GLN A 892 22.98 10.95 -8.04
CA GLN A 892 22.88 11.52 -9.39
C GLN A 892 24.19 11.44 -10.18
N ALA A 893 25.34 11.57 -9.50
CA ALA A 893 26.65 11.39 -10.12
C ALA A 893 26.86 9.94 -10.57
N LEU A 894 26.45 8.95 -9.77
CA LEU A 894 26.47 7.54 -10.15
C LEU A 894 25.61 7.28 -11.39
N GLU A 895 24.41 7.86 -11.48
CA GLU A 895 23.56 7.76 -12.67
C GLU A 895 24.25 8.35 -13.91
N SER A 896 24.91 9.50 -13.77
CA SER A 896 25.67 10.13 -14.86
C SER A 896 26.82 9.26 -15.36
N VAL A 897 27.57 8.65 -14.43
CA VAL A 897 28.65 7.71 -14.76
C VAL A 897 28.10 6.46 -15.43
N GLY A 898 27.01 5.89 -14.91
CA GLY A 898 26.38 4.70 -15.49
C GLY A 898 25.89 4.91 -16.91
N VAL A 899 25.20 6.02 -17.17
CA VAL A 899 24.80 6.40 -18.53
C VAL A 899 26.03 6.51 -19.44
N GLY A 900 27.08 7.23 -19.01
CA GLY A 900 28.29 7.41 -19.81
C GLY A 900 29.07 6.13 -20.10
N TRP A 901 29.12 5.19 -19.17
CA TRP A 901 29.73 3.87 -19.39
C TRP A 901 28.86 2.98 -20.28
N ALA A 902 27.55 2.99 -20.10
CA ALA A 902 26.62 2.20 -20.91
C ALA A 902 26.60 2.65 -22.38
N THR A 903 26.65 3.96 -22.64
CA THR A 903 26.69 4.52 -24.00
C THR A 903 28.09 4.51 -24.62
N GLY A 904 29.14 4.30 -23.82
CA GLY A 904 30.54 4.41 -24.25
C GLY A 904 31.01 5.85 -24.49
N THR A 905 30.23 6.84 -24.03
CA THR A 905 30.53 8.27 -24.15
C THR A 905 31.62 8.72 -23.18
N LEU A 906 31.74 8.03 -22.04
CA LEU A 906 32.88 8.13 -21.12
C LEU A 906 33.79 6.92 -21.35
N GLN A 907 34.87 7.12 -22.11
CA GLN A 907 35.89 6.11 -22.39
C GLN A 907 36.68 5.82 -21.11
N ILE A 908 37.44 4.73 -21.10
CA ILE A 908 38.24 4.34 -19.93
C ILE A 908 39.68 4.18 -20.39
N ASP A 909 40.29 5.30 -20.74
CA ASP A 909 41.60 5.33 -21.38
C ASP A 909 42.72 5.53 -20.36
N GLY A 910 42.77 4.73 -19.29
CA GLY A 910 43.94 4.64 -18.38
C GLY A 910 44.44 5.95 -17.74
N ASP A 911 43.77 7.09 -17.97
CA ASP A 911 44.13 8.37 -17.41
C ASP A 911 43.79 8.39 -15.92
N GLU A 912 44.59 9.12 -15.16
CA GLU A 912 44.49 9.23 -13.69
C GLU A 912 43.06 9.59 -13.21
N ILE A 913 42.31 10.37 -13.98
CA ILE A 913 40.94 10.77 -13.62
C ILE A 913 39.91 9.64 -13.82
N HIS A 914 40.09 8.78 -14.83
CA HIS A 914 39.21 7.63 -15.04
C HIS A 914 39.35 6.63 -13.90
N ASP A 915 40.60 6.36 -13.50
CA ASP A 915 40.87 5.45 -12.39
C ASP A 915 40.32 5.98 -11.06
N LYS A 916 40.36 7.31 -10.84
CA LYS A 916 39.70 7.97 -9.69
C LYS A 916 38.19 7.78 -9.69
N VAL A 917 37.52 8.05 -10.81
CA VAL A 917 36.05 7.89 -10.91
C VAL A 917 35.67 6.41 -10.73
N TYR A 918 36.42 5.48 -11.34
CA TYR A 918 36.16 4.06 -11.15
C TYR A 918 36.35 3.63 -9.68
N ALA A 919 37.42 4.09 -9.03
CA ALA A 919 37.67 3.86 -7.61
C ALA A 919 36.53 4.43 -6.74
N ASP A 920 36.00 5.60 -7.06
CA ASP A 920 34.86 6.18 -6.34
C ASP A 920 33.59 5.34 -6.44
N VAL A 921 33.24 4.87 -7.65
CA VAL A 921 32.08 4.00 -7.85
C VAL A 921 32.26 2.70 -7.08
N LEU A 922 33.45 2.10 -7.15
CA LEU A 922 33.78 0.88 -6.41
C LEU A 922 33.63 1.08 -4.90
N ARG A 923 34.17 2.18 -4.36
CA ARG A 923 34.02 2.56 -2.96
C ARG A 923 32.55 2.73 -2.57
N LEU A 924 31.74 3.38 -3.41
CA LEU A 924 30.31 3.61 -3.16
C LEU A 924 29.47 2.32 -3.26
N SER A 925 29.92 1.32 -4.04
CA SER A 925 29.29 -0.01 -4.09
C SER A 925 29.41 -0.80 -2.78
N LEU A 926 30.28 -0.35 -1.87
CA LEU A 926 30.53 -0.91 -0.54
C LEU A 926 30.11 0.03 0.60
N GLU A 927 29.45 1.14 0.29
CA GLU A 927 29.03 2.17 1.26
C GLU A 927 28.02 1.66 2.31
N LYS A 928 27.95 2.30 3.48
CA LYS A 928 27.00 1.90 4.54
C LYS A 928 25.51 2.05 4.18
N LEU A 929 25.18 2.82 3.14
CA LEU A 929 23.80 3.11 2.73
C LEU A 929 23.35 2.18 1.59
N ASP A 930 22.31 1.36 1.85
CA ASP A 930 21.79 0.37 0.89
C ASP A 930 21.36 0.98 -0.45
N LYS A 931 20.73 2.17 -0.42
CA LYS A 931 20.33 2.89 -1.63
C LYS A 931 21.53 3.27 -2.51
N ILE A 932 22.65 3.69 -1.92
CA ILE A 932 23.85 4.05 -2.68
C ILE A 932 24.52 2.80 -3.23
N ARG A 933 24.67 1.76 -2.40
CA ARG A 933 25.28 0.49 -2.84
C ARG A 933 24.54 -0.15 -4.00
N SER A 934 23.21 -0.21 -3.94
CA SER A 934 22.39 -0.78 -5.02
C SER A 934 22.54 -0.01 -6.34
N VAL A 935 22.59 1.33 -6.31
CA VAL A 935 22.82 2.14 -7.51
C VAL A 935 24.26 1.95 -8.02
N ALA A 936 25.26 2.04 -7.15
CA ALA A 936 26.66 1.89 -7.55
C ALA A 936 26.99 0.49 -8.09
N ALA A 937 26.45 -0.58 -7.49
CA ALA A 937 26.61 -1.95 -7.97
C ALA A 937 26.06 -2.12 -9.39
N ARG A 938 24.88 -1.55 -9.66
CA ARG A 938 24.27 -1.57 -11.00
C ARG A 938 25.12 -0.81 -12.02
N VAL A 939 25.72 0.30 -11.61
CA VAL A 939 26.62 1.11 -12.45
C VAL A 939 27.92 0.37 -12.74
N LEU A 940 28.50 -0.35 -11.77
CA LEU A 940 29.66 -1.21 -12.00
C LEU A 940 29.38 -2.28 -13.05
N ASP A 941 28.21 -2.91 -13.03
CA ASP A 941 27.83 -3.93 -14.01
C ASP A 941 27.74 -3.40 -15.45
N GLN A 942 27.56 -2.09 -15.63
CA GLN A 942 27.57 -1.44 -16.94
C GLN A 942 29.00 -1.19 -17.46
N ASN A 943 30.01 -1.36 -16.62
CA ASN A 943 31.41 -1.09 -16.97
C ASN A 943 32.09 -2.34 -17.55
N ARG A 944 32.75 -2.18 -18.71
CA ARG A 944 33.50 -3.27 -19.37
C ARG A 944 34.73 -3.75 -18.59
N ARG A 945 35.27 -2.94 -17.67
CA ARG A 945 36.38 -3.30 -16.76
C ARG A 945 35.90 -4.00 -15.48
N ASN A 946 34.61 -4.33 -15.36
CA ASN A 946 34.10 -4.86 -14.10
C ASN A 946 34.54 -6.30 -13.85
N GLU A 947 35.51 -6.47 -12.95
CA GLU A 947 35.95 -7.77 -12.40
C GLU A 947 35.34 -8.05 -11.01
N PHE A 948 34.54 -7.13 -10.48
CA PHE A 948 34.06 -7.14 -9.10
C PHE A 948 32.95 -8.18 -8.84
N ARG A 949 32.17 -8.57 -9.85
CA ARG A 949 30.94 -9.36 -9.69
C ARG A 949 30.85 -10.50 -10.68
N ASP A 950 30.47 -11.69 -10.19
CA ASP A 950 30.05 -12.82 -11.01
C ASP A 950 28.68 -12.50 -11.65
N PRO A 951 28.53 -12.55 -12.99
CA PRO A 951 27.27 -12.28 -13.68
C PRO A 951 26.08 -13.14 -13.21
N SER A 952 26.35 -14.27 -12.55
CA SER A 952 25.31 -15.20 -12.04
C SER A 952 24.64 -14.77 -10.73
N MET A 953 25.18 -13.77 -10.02
CA MET A 953 24.59 -13.30 -8.76
C MET A 953 23.33 -12.45 -9.05
N PRO A 954 22.28 -12.46 -8.19
CA PRO A 954 21.14 -11.53 -8.31
C PRO A 954 21.49 -10.10 -7.86
N LEU A 955 20.99 -9.09 -8.58
CA LEU A 955 21.26 -7.66 -8.29
C LEU A 955 20.64 -7.18 -6.97
N ASP A 956 19.66 -7.92 -6.45
CA ASP A 956 18.94 -7.57 -5.21
C ASP A 956 19.70 -7.98 -3.94
N GLU A 957 20.84 -8.66 -4.06
CA GLU A 957 21.63 -9.19 -2.93
C GLU A 957 22.89 -8.35 -2.58
N VAL A 958 22.90 -7.04 -2.85
CA VAL A 958 24.04 -6.15 -2.55
C VAL A 958 24.39 -6.02 -1.07
N SER A 959 23.55 -6.54 -0.17
CA SER A 959 23.76 -6.56 1.29
C SER A 959 24.19 -7.93 1.85
N SER A 960 24.40 -8.93 0.99
CA SER A 960 24.75 -10.29 1.41
C SER A 960 26.22 -10.44 1.77
N ALA A 961 26.54 -11.44 2.60
CA ALA A 961 27.94 -11.78 2.88
C ALA A 961 28.70 -12.22 1.61
N ALA A 962 28.02 -12.85 0.64
CA ALA A 962 28.62 -13.26 -0.62
C ALA A 962 29.06 -12.06 -1.49
N TYR A 963 28.26 -10.99 -1.48
CA TYR A 963 28.59 -9.75 -2.19
C TYR A 963 29.86 -9.11 -1.61
N PHE A 964 29.94 -9.02 -0.28
CA PHE A 964 31.14 -8.53 0.40
C PHE A 964 32.37 -9.41 0.19
N ILE A 965 32.23 -10.75 0.13
CA ILE A 965 33.34 -11.65 -0.21
C ILE A 965 33.89 -11.35 -1.60
N SER A 966 33.04 -11.02 -2.57
CA SER A 966 33.47 -10.69 -3.94
C SER A 966 34.36 -9.44 -3.97
N ALA A 967 34.05 -8.45 -3.15
CA ALA A 967 34.89 -7.27 -2.97
C ALA A 967 36.29 -7.59 -2.41
N LEU A 968 36.37 -8.51 -1.45
CA LEU A 968 37.65 -8.94 -0.87
C LEU A 968 38.49 -9.77 -1.84
N ARG A 969 37.85 -10.55 -2.73
CA ARG A 969 38.55 -11.23 -3.83
C ARG A 969 39.14 -10.23 -4.82
N MET A 970 38.43 -9.15 -5.14
CA MET A 970 38.97 -8.08 -5.99
C MET A 970 40.13 -7.35 -5.31
N PHE A 971 40.07 -7.17 -3.99
CA PHE A 971 41.19 -6.66 -3.22
C PHE A 971 42.43 -7.56 -3.35
N GLU A 972 42.24 -8.88 -3.36
CA GLU A 972 43.31 -9.87 -3.55
C GLU A 972 43.89 -9.86 -4.97
N SER A 973 43.06 -9.66 -5.99
CA SER A 973 43.50 -9.76 -7.40
C SER A 973 44.12 -8.49 -7.98
N THR A 974 43.86 -7.31 -7.41
CA THR A 974 44.31 -6.03 -8.00
C THR A 974 45.66 -5.57 -7.45
N ASP A 975 46.55 -5.08 -8.32
CA ASP A 975 47.81 -4.42 -7.95
C ASP A 975 47.67 -2.89 -7.77
N SER A 976 46.50 -2.34 -8.07
CA SER A 976 46.25 -0.90 -8.05
C SER A 976 46.03 -0.39 -6.63
N SER A 977 46.94 0.46 -6.15
CA SER A 977 46.87 1.02 -4.79
C SER A 977 45.61 1.84 -4.54
N ILE A 978 45.13 2.59 -5.55
CA ILE A 978 43.90 3.39 -5.45
C ILE A 978 42.65 2.52 -5.35
N LEU A 979 42.63 1.35 -6.03
CA LEU A 979 41.51 0.41 -5.94
C LEU A 979 41.49 -0.33 -4.61
N ARG A 980 42.67 -0.77 -4.12
CA ARG A 980 42.79 -1.37 -2.77
C ARG A 980 42.30 -0.41 -1.70
N GLU A 981 42.70 0.87 -1.77
CA GLU A 981 42.24 1.89 -0.83
C GLU A 981 40.72 2.11 -0.93
N ALA A 982 40.17 2.23 -2.14
CA ALA A 982 38.73 2.39 -2.37
C ALA A 982 37.89 1.23 -1.81
N ILE A 983 38.31 -0.01 -2.06
CA ILE A 983 37.65 -1.21 -1.53
C ILE A 983 37.67 -1.17 -0.01
N CYS A 984 38.85 -0.96 0.59
CA CYS A 984 38.99 -0.90 2.05
C CYS A 984 38.10 0.18 2.67
N VAL A 985 38.16 1.42 2.18
CA VAL A 985 37.38 2.54 2.74
C VAL A 985 35.88 2.26 2.64
N GLY A 986 35.39 1.80 1.49
CA GLY A 986 33.99 1.43 1.32
C GLY A 986 33.59 0.31 2.28
N TYR A 987 34.37 -0.77 2.31
CA TYR A 987 34.11 -1.95 3.14
C TYR A 987 34.06 -1.60 4.64
N ILE A 988 35.03 -0.80 5.11
CA ILE A 988 35.11 -0.32 6.50
C ILE A 988 33.86 0.48 6.89
N ASN A 989 33.29 1.28 5.99
CA ASN A 989 32.04 1.99 6.27
C ASN A 989 30.88 1.01 6.53
N SER A 990 30.75 -0.04 5.72
CA SER A 990 29.72 -1.08 5.91
C SER A 990 29.95 -1.91 7.18
N ALA A 991 31.19 -2.36 7.42
CA ALA A 991 31.52 -3.17 8.58
C ALA A 991 31.47 -2.40 9.90
N GLY A 992 31.90 -1.14 9.91
CA GLY A 992 31.93 -0.31 11.12
C GLY A 992 30.62 0.40 11.43
N MET A 993 29.94 0.94 10.42
CA MET A 993 28.80 1.86 10.61
C MET A 993 27.59 1.53 9.70
N GLY A 994 27.51 0.31 9.16
CA GLY A 994 26.33 -0.19 8.44
C GLY A 994 25.10 -0.35 9.33
N SER A 995 23.93 -0.59 8.72
CA SER A 995 22.78 -1.13 9.46
C SER A 995 23.15 -2.47 10.10
N GLU A 996 22.41 -2.92 11.12
CA GLU A 996 22.78 -4.12 11.87
C GLU A 996 23.02 -5.35 10.97
N THR A 997 22.14 -5.58 10.00
CA THR A 997 22.26 -6.69 9.04
C THR A 997 23.46 -6.53 8.10
N VAL A 998 23.73 -5.31 7.63
CA VAL A 998 24.84 -5.00 6.72
C VAL A 998 26.18 -5.15 7.43
N ALA A 999 26.29 -4.60 8.64
CA ALA A 999 27.49 -4.74 9.46
C ALA A 999 27.75 -6.20 9.80
N GLN A 1000 26.74 -6.98 10.18
CA GLN A 1000 26.87 -8.42 10.45
C GLN A 1000 27.37 -9.19 9.22
N ASN A 1001 26.77 -8.96 8.04
CA ASN A 1001 27.16 -9.64 6.80
C ASN A 1001 28.57 -9.24 6.35
N ALA A 1002 28.91 -7.95 6.40
CA ALA A 1002 30.24 -7.45 6.07
C ALA A 1002 31.31 -7.98 7.04
N ARG A 1003 31.05 -7.97 8.35
CA ARG A 1003 31.96 -8.53 9.37
C ARG A 1003 32.15 -10.04 9.22
N THR A 1004 31.07 -10.78 8.94
CA THR A 1004 31.14 -12.23 8.70
C THR A 1004 31.98 -12.55 7.48
N ALA A 1005 31.79 -11.81 6.38
CA ALA A 1005 32.60 -11.94 5.17
C ALA A 1005 34.07 -11.59 5.42
N LEU A 1006 34.33 -10.52 6.19
CA LEU A 1006 35.68 -10.08 6.52
C LEU A 1006 36.42 -11.12 7.36
N LEU A 1007 35.78 -11.68 8.40
CA LEU A 1007 36.40 -12.73 9.21
C LEU A 1007 36.73 -13.96 8.37
N ARG A 1008 35.78 -14.45 7.56
CA ARG A 1008 36.00 -15.61 6.69
C ARG A 1008 37.17 -15.40 5.74
N PHE A 1009 37.35 -14.20 5.21
CA PHE A 1009 38.47 -13.86 4.36
C PHE A 1009 39.79 -13.82 5.14
N LEU A 1010 39.86 -13.04 6.23
CA LEU A 1010 41.08 -12.87 7.01
C LEU A 1010 41.55 -14.17 7.68
N ASP A 1011 40.64 -15.07 8.07
CA ASP A 1011 40.97 -16.40 8.61
C ASP A 1011 41.69 -17.29 7.59
N THR A 1012 41.52 -17.04 6.29
CA THR A 1012 42.20 -17.82 5.23
C THR A 1012 43.58 -17.27 4.84
N LEU A 1013 43.91 -16.04 5.23
CA LEU A 1013 45.18 -15.41 4.85
C LEU A 1013 46.32 -15.86 5.78
N PRO A 1014 47.54 -16.05 5.27
CA PRO A 1014 48.73 -16.32 6.10
C PRO A 1014 49.24 -15.05 6.82
N ASP A 1015 49.85 -15.24 8.00
CA ASP A 1015 50.29 -14.15 8.89
C ASP A 1015 51.57 -13.45 8.42
N GLY A 1016 52.60 -14.22 8.03
CA GLY A 1016 53.87 -13.69 7.49
C GLY A 1016 54.95 -14.75 7.18
N SER A 1017 55.67 -14.53 6.06
CA SER A 1017 56.88 -15.21 5.56
C SER A 1017 56.85 -16.68 5.08
N GLU A 1018 55.75 -17.42 5.25
CA GLU A 1018 55.59 -18.80 4.70
C GLU A 1018 54.50 -18.91 3.61
N ALA A 1019 54.28 -17.87 2.81
CA ALA A 1019 53.26 -17.87 1.75
C ALA A 1019 53.87 -18.09 0.34
N PRO A 1020 53.15 -18.76 -0.59
CA PRO A 1020 53.51 -18.79 -2.01
C PRO A 1020 53.60 -17.37 -2.61
N PRO A 1021 54.45 -17.14 -3.64
CA PRO A 1021 54.76 -15.80 -4.18
C PRO A 1021 53.63 -15.06 -4.93
N ALA A 1022 52.35 -15.28 -4.59
CA ALA A 1022 51.21 -14.63 -5.23
C ALA A 1022 49.97 -14.46 -4.33
N GLN A 1023 50.08 -14.71 -3.01
CA GLN A 1023 48.94 -14.63 -2.09
C GLN A 1023 49.05 -13.39 -1.19
N VAL A 1024 47.95 -12.63 -1.06
CA VAL A 1024 47.90 -11.47 -0.15
C VAL A 1024 48.07 -11.92 1.30
N LEU A 1025 48.96 -11.26 2.02
CA LEU A 1025 49.23 -11.55 3.43
C LEU A 1025 48.25 -10.79 4.34
N LEU A 1026 47.95 -11.36 5.52
CA LEU A 1026 47.22 -10.62 6.56
C LEU A 1026 47.96 -9.32 6.95
N LEU A 1027 49.30 -9.36 6.94
CA LEU A 1027 50.16 -8.21 7.15
C LEU A 1027 49.86 -7.07 6.17
N GLU A 1028 49.69 -7.35 4.89
CA GLU A 1028 49.43 -6.33 3.86
C GLU A 1028 48.07 -5.66 4.05
N VAL A 1029 47.05 -6.44 4.42
CA VAL A 1029 45.71 -5.89 4.73
C VAL A 1029 45.77 -4.98 5.96
N ALA A 1030 46.49 -5.41 7.01
CA ALA A 1030 46.65 -4.61 8.23
C ALA A 1030 47.47 -3.33 7.99
N GLU A 1031 48.51 -3.39 7.14
CA GLU A 1031 49.28 -2.21 6.73
C GLU A 1031 48.43 -1.24 5.90
N CYS A 1032 47.55 -1.75 5.03
CA CYS A 1032 46.58 -0.93 4.31
C CYS A 1032 45.63 -0.19 5.27
N ILE A 1033 45.04 -0.91 6.25
CA ILE A 1033 44.19 -0.33 7.31
C ILE A 1033 44.93 0.76 8.10
N LEU A 1034 46.19 0.51 8.48
CA LEU A 1034 47.03 1.48 9.18
C LEU A 1034 47.35 2.69 8.31
N GLY A 1035 47.60 2.49 7.01
CA GLY A 1035 47.80 3.54 6.02
C GLY A 1035 46.59 4.46 5.91
N ILE A 1036 45.39 3.89 5.81
CA ILE A 1036 44.12 4.64 5.75
C ILE A 1036 43.95 5.48 7.03
N LEU A 1037 44.20 4.90 8.22
CA LEU A 1037 44.13 5.65 9.48
C LEU A 1037 45.10 6.83 9.50
N LYS A 1038 46.35 6.61 9.06
CA LYS A 1038 47.41 7.63 9.04
C LYS A 1038 47.07 8.78 8.10
N ASN A 1039 46.49 8.49 6.94
CA ASN A 1039 46.16 9.48 5.92
C ASN A 1039 44.89 10.28 6.26
N ASN A 1040 44.00 9.73 7.10
CA ASN A 1040 42.66 10.30 7.35
C ASN A 1040 42.43 10.76 8.80
N LEU A 1041 43.48 11.02 9.60
CA LEU A 1041 43.35 11.32 11.04
C LEU A 1041 42.32 12.41 11.40
N ASN A 1042 42.15 13.41 10.53
CA ASN A 1042 41.24 14.54 10.71
C ASN A 1042 39.84 14.32 10.11
N GLU A 1043 39.63 13.22 9.38
CA GLU A 1043 38.37 12.90 8.72
C GLU A 1043 37.56 11.89 9.56
N ASP A 1044 36.74 12.41 10.47
CA ASP A 1044 35.93 11.60 11.40
C ASP A 1044 35.06 10.56 10.69
N ARG A 1045 34.58 10.89 9.48
CA ARG A 1045 33.76 10.00 8.64
C ARG A 1045 34.45 8.69 8.32
N VAL A 1046 35.77 8.72 8.10
CA VAL A 1046 36.57 7.52 7.81
C VAL A 1046 37.07 6.91 9.11
N VAL A 1047 37.55 7.74 10.03
CA VAL A 1047 38.21 7.27 11.26
C VAL A 1047 37.25 6.55 12.21
N ILE A 1048 36.01 7.01 12.37
CA ILE A 1048 35.06 6.40 13.31
C ILE A 1048 34.71 4.95 12.90
N PRO A 1049 34.22 4.67 11.67
CA PRO A 1049 34.01 3.30 11.22
C PRO A 1049 35.29 2.45 11.23
N LEU A 1050 36.44 3.07 10.96
CA LEU A 1050 37.74 2.39 11.00
C LEU A 1050 38.13 1.95 12.41
N LEU A 1051 37.96 2.80 13.42
CA LEU A 1051 38.23 2.44 14.82
C LEU A 1051 37.34 1.29 15.28
N GLU A 1052 36.05 1.32 14.94
CA GLU A 1052 35.11 0.25 15.25
C GLU A 1052 35.47 -1.06 14.55
N THR A 1053 35.88 -0.99 13.28
CA THR A 1053 36.34 -2.18 12.53
C THR A 1053 37.63 -2.74 13.15
N ILE A 1054 38.58 -1.89 13.54
CA ILE A 1054 39.82 -2.32 14.21
C ILE A 1054 39.50 -2.94 15.57
N ALA A 1055 38.60 -2.37 16.36
CA ALA A 1055 38.16 -2.92 17.64
C ALA A 1055 37.56 -4.32 17.45
N PHE A 1056 36.67 -4.47 16.47
CA PHE A 1056 36.11 -5.76 16.09
C PHE A 1056 37.19 -6.80 15.71
N LEU A 1057 38.23 -6.41 14.95
CA LEU A 1057 39.32 -7.31 14.60
C LEU A 1057 40.16 -7.73 15.83
N PHE A 1058 40.29 -6.88 16.85
CA PHE A 1058 40.91 -7.24 18.12
C PHE A 1058 40.04 -8.20 18.94
N ASP A 1059 38.72 -7.95 19.00
CA ASP A 1059 37.76 -8.79 19.73
C ASP A 1059 37.69 -10.21 19.13
N MET A 1060 37.85 -10.33 17.82
CA MET A 1060 37.88 -11.61 17.10
C MET A 1060 39.27 -12.27 17.04
N HIS A 1061 40.25 -11.73 17.76
CA HIS A 1061 41.63 -12.23 17.84
C HIS A 1061 42.45 -12.21 16.53
N ILE A 1062 42.02 -11.47 15.51
CA ILE A 1062 42.71 -11.39 14.22
C ILE A 1062 44.01 -10.59 14.33
N MET A 1063 43.96 -9.43 14.99
CA MET A 1063 45.14 -8.56 15.15
C MET A 1063 46.26 -9.24 15.96
N GLN A 1064 45.93 -10.16 16.85
CA GLN A 1064 46.86 -10.89 17.71
C GLN A 1064 47.75 -11.85 16.90
N ARG A 1065 47.28 -12.31 15.74
CA ARG A 1065 48.07 -13.15 14.81
C ARG A 1065 49.28 -12.40 14.25
N LEU A 1066 49.23 -11.07 14.20
CA LEU A 1066 50.31 -10.22 13.69
C LEU A 1066 51.45 -9.99 14.70
N VAL A 1067 51.34 -10.46 15.95
CA VAL A 1067 52.35 -10.22 17.00
C VAL A 1067 53.73 -10.79 16.62
N SER A 1068 53.78 -11.89 15.89
CA SER A 1068 55.01 -12.52 15.40
C SER A 1068 55.55 -11.94 14.09
N THR A 1069 54.85 -10.95 13.51
CA THR A 1069 55.17 -10.34 12.20
C THR A 1069 55.87 -8.99 12.35
N SER A 1070 56.24 -8.34 11.23
CA SER A 1070 56.80 -6.98 11.22
C SER A 1070 55.76 -5.85 11.41
N PHE A 1071 54.48 -6.18 11.69
CA PHE A 1071 53.44 -5.18 11.84
C PHE A 1071 53.73 -4.20 13.00
N ASN A 1072 53.65 -2.90 12.72
CA ASN A 1072 54.03 -1.86 13.67
C ASN A 1072 52.86 -1.44 14.59
N PHE A 1073 52.62 -2.23 15.64
CA PHE A 1073 51.60 -1.91 16.66
C PHE A 1073 51.83 -0.57 17.37
N ARG A 1074 53.08 -0.13 17.54
CA ARG A 1074 53.39 1.20 18.14
C ARG A 1074 52.92 2.35 17.25
N SER A 1075 53.06 2.20 15.94
CA SER A 1075 52.51 3.14 14.95
C SER A 1075 50.99 3.18 15.03
N LEU A 1076 50.33 2.02 15.13
CA LEU A 1076 48.88 1.94 15.30
C LEU A 1076 48.43 2.67 16.57
N LEU A 1077 49.04 2.37 17.73
CA LEU A 1077 48.77 3.05 19.00
C LEU A 1077 48.94 4.58 18.88
N SER A 1078 50.05 5.04 18.28
CA SER A 1078 50.34 6.47 18.11
C SER A 1078 49.29 7.16 17.23
N ASN A 1079 48.86 6.53 16.12
CA ASN A 1079 47.85 7.10 15.24
C ASN A 1079 46.46 7.12 15.88
N ILE A 1080 46.08 6.12 16.68
CA ILE A 1080 44.83 6.16 17.46
C ILE A 1080 44.88 7.31 18.48
N GLN A 1081 45.99 7.47 19.20
CA GLN A 1081 46.17 8.58 20.14
C GLN A 1081 46.05 9.95 19.46
N LYS A 1082 46.59 10.10 18.24
CA LYS A 1082 46.45 11.30 17.42
C LYS A 1082 45.02 11.51 16.95
N ALA A 1083 44.34 10.44 16.52
CA ALA A 1083 42.99 10.48 15.96
C ALA A 1083 41.96 11.06 16.94
N HIS A 1084 42.07 10.77 18.24
CA HIS A 1084 41.17 11.32 19.25
C HIS A 1084 41.77 12.46 20.10
N PHE A 1085 42.97 12.95 19.76
CA PHE A 1085 43.62 14.00 20.53
C PHE A 1085 42.74 15.26 20.61
N LYS A 1086 42.31 15.62 21.83
CA LYS A 1086 41.38 16.74 22.11
C LYS A 1086 40.03 16.63 21.37
N SER A 1087 39.65 15.44 20.90
CA SER A 1087 38.34 15.24 20.27
C SER A 1087 37.23 15.37 21.31
N THR A 1088 36.13 16.00 20.91
CA THR A 1088 34.89 16.02 21.69
C THR A 1088 33.88 14.97 21.22
N HIS A 1089 34.20 14.21 20.16
CA HIS A 1089 33.28 13.26 19.54
C HIS A 1089 33.17 11.97 20.36
N MET A 1090 32.01 11.75 20.99
CA MET A 1090 31.80 10.68 21.96
C MET A 1090 32.04 9.27 21.39
N GLN A 1091 31.49 8.96 20.20
CA GLN A 1091 31.68 7.64 19.56
C GLN A 1091 33.15 7.36 19.24
N LYS A 1092 33.86 8.33 18.65
CA LYS A 1092 35.30 8.25 18.37
C LYS A 1092 36.12 7.91 19.62
N LEU A 1093 35.77 8.53 20.76
CA LEU A 1093 36.42 8.29 22.05
C LEU A 1093 36.12 6.89 22.61
N HIS A 1094 34.88 6.39 22.49
CA HIS A 1094 34.54 5.03 22.91
C HIS A 1094 35.21 3.96 22.05
N PHE A 1095 35.14 4.07 20.72
CA PHE A 1095 35.82 3.11 19.85
C PHE A 1095 37.35 3.13 20.03
N ALA A 1096 37.94 4.30 20.31
CA ALA A 1096 39.36 4.36 20.69
C ALA A 1096 39.66 3.56 21.97
N LEU A 1097 38.77 3.59 22.99
CA LEU A 1097 38.90 2.77 24.20
C LEU A 1097 38.73 1.28 23.90
N ASP A 1098 37.80 0.90 23.01
CA ASP A 1098 37.64 -0.49 22.58
C ASP A 1098 38.90 -1.00 21.86
N VAL A 1099 39.51 -0.21 20.98
CA VAL A 1099 40.81 -0.56 20.37
C VAL A 1099 41.92 -0.65 21.43
N TYR A 1100 41.91 0.20 22.45
CA TYR A 1100 42.86 0.10 23.56
C TYR A 1100 42.71 -1.17 24.39
N ARG A 1101 41.51 -1.75 24.48
CA ARG A 1101 41.30 -3.07 25.09
C ARG A 1101 42.10 -4.14 24.36
N GLY A 1102 42.13 -4.09 23.02
CA GLY A 1102 42.96 -4.98 22.21
C GLY A 1102 44.46 -4.72 22.36
N LEU A 1103 44.88 -3.46 22.19
CA LEU A 1103 46.29 -3.05 22.25
C LEU A 1103 46.93 -3.24 23.64
N GLY A 1104 46.12 -3.22 24.70
CA GLY A 1104 46.57 -3.44 26.08
C GLY A 1104 47.07 -4.87 26.34
N VAL A 1105 46.67 -5.83 25.51
CA VAL A 1105 47.10 -7.25 25.59
C VAL A 1105 48.33 -7.52 24.70
N ILE A 1106 48.68 -6.61 23.78
CA ILE A 1106 49.83 -6.75 22.89
C ILE A 1106 51.12 -6.35 23.60
N PRO A 1107 52.13 -7.24 23.74
CA PRO A 1107 53.34 -6.97 24.53
C PRO A 1107 54.09 -5.69 24.12
N ALA A 1108 54.14 -5.40 22.82
CA ALA A 1108 54.84 -4.24 22.27
C ALA A 1108 54.23 -2.89 22.66
N THR A 1109 52.95 -2.85 23.07
CA THR A 1109 52.18 -1.64 23.36
C THR A 1109 51.47 -1.64 24.72
N ALA A 1110 51.51 -2.74 25.47
CA ALA A 1110 50.75 -2.92 26.71
C ALA A 1110 50.98 -1.80 27.72
N SER A 1111 52.24 -1.51 28.07
CA SER A 1111 52.60 -0.47 29.04
C SER A 1111 52.12 0.93 28.61
N ASP A 1112 52.41 1.32 27.36
CA ASP A 1112 52.02 2.62 26.81
C ASP A 1112 50.49 2.78 26.73
N THR A 1113 49.78 1.68 26.44
CA THR A 1113 48.32 1.64 26.37
C THR A 1113 47.69 1.78 27.75
N LEU A 1114 48.17 1.04 28.76
CA LEU A 1114 47.71 1.14 30.14
C LEU A 1114 47.89 2.56 30.68
N MET A 1115 49.03 3.18 30.42
CA MET A 1115 49.30 4.56 30.81
C MET A 1115 48.34 5.54 30.12
N LYS A 1116 48.05 5.32 28.84
CA LYS A 1116 47.09 6.14 28.10
C LYS A 1116 45.66 5.99 28.63
N VAL A 1117 45.16 4.78 28.82
CA VAL A 1117 43.81 4.53 29.36
C VAL A 1117 43.68 5.09 30.78
N THR A 1118 44.70 4.92 31.63
CA THR A 1118 44.74 5.51 32.98
C THR A 1118 44.62 7.03 32.93
N SER A 1119 45.27 7.69 31.97
CA SER A 1119 45.14 9.16 31.79
C SER A 1119 43.70 9.59 31.43
N MET A 1120 42.94 8.72 30.76
CA MET A 1120 41.55 8.99 30.35
C MET A 1120 40.55 8.87 31.52
N LEU A 1121 40.95 8.32 32.67
CA LEU A 1121 40.14 8.38 33.91
C LEU A 1121 39.92 9.82 34.42
N LEU A 1122 40.70 10.78 33.93
CA LEU A 1122 40.55 12.21 34.23
C LEU A 1122 39.95 13.01 33.06
N HIS A 1123 39.42 12.34 32.04
CA HIS A 1123 38.81 12.99 30.88
C HIS A 1123 37.66 13.94 31.29
N PRO A 1124 37.43 15.08 30.60
CA PRO A 1124 36.35 16.01 30.97
C PRO A 1124 34.94 15.39 30.98
N PHE A 1125 34.67 14.43 30.08
CA PHE A 1125 33.37 13.78 29.98
C PHE A 1125 33.21 12.58 30.92
N PRO A 1126 32.17 12.54 31.78
CA PRO A 1126 31.88 11.43 32.68
C PRO A 1126 31.80 10.05 32.01
N LYS A 1127 31.10 9.96 30.86
CA LYS A 1127 30.92 8.70 30.14
C LYS A 1127 32.25 8.10 29.65
N VAL A 1128 33.19 8.94 29.23
CA VAL A 1128 34.52 8.51 28.81
C VAL A 1128 35.34 8.01 30.00
N ARG A 1129 35.22 8.66 31.16
CA ARG A 1129 35.87 8.19 32.40
C ARG A 1129 35.36 6.80 32.81
N LEU A 1130 34.05 6.59 32.74
CA LEU A 1130 33.43 5.30 33.05
C LEU A 1130 33.93 4.19 32.11
N SER A 1131 33.88 4.40 30.79
CA SER A 1131 34.38 3.41 29.82
C SER A 1131 35.89 3.21 29.91
N ALA A 1132 36.66 4.23 30.28
CA ALA A 1132 38.09 4.09 30.55
C ALA A 1132 38.34 3.23 31.79
N ALA A 1133 37.53 3.38 32.84
CA ALA A 1133 37.60 2.53 34.04
C ALA A 1133 37.22 1.09 33.73
N GLU A 1134 36.18 0.85 32.95
CA GLU A 1134 35.77 -0.50 32.49
C GLU A 1134 36.89 -1.14 31.65
N THR A 1135 37.42 -0.41 30.66
CA THR A 1135 38.51 -0.90 29.81
C THR A 1135 39.75 -1.22 30.63
N LEU A 1136 40.13 -0.36 31.58
CA LEU A 1136 41.27 -0.59 32.45
C LEU A 1136 41.04 -1.77 33.39
N TRP A 1137 39.80 -1.95 33.89
CA TRP A 1137 39.44 -3.09 34.73
C TRP A 1137 39.51 -4.40 33.95
N ILE A 1138 39.04 -4.44 32.69
CA ILE A 1138 39.17 -5.62 31.83
C ILE A 1138 40.65 -6.00 31.63
N LEU A 1139 41.53 -5.00 31.49
CA LEU A 1139 42.96 -5.24 31.27
C LEU A 1139 43.74 -5.60 32.54
N THR A 1140 43.32 -5.14 33.72
CA THR A 1140 44.14 -5.20 34.96
C THR A 1140 43.48 -5.90 36.15
N ALA A 1141 42.17 -6.12 36.09
CA ALA A 1141 41.31 -6.60 37.17
C ALA A 1141 41.45 -5.80 38.50
N GLU A 1142 41.84 -4.52 38.44
CA GLU A 1142 42.05 -3.68 39.62
C GLU A 1142 40.72 -3.28 40.30
N ASP A 1143 40.40 -3.89 41.44
CA ASP A 1143 39.13 -3.66 42.14
C ASP A 1143 38.93 -2.22 42.65
N ALA A 1144 40.00 -1.47 42.86
CA ALA A 1144 39.93 -0.05 43.21
C ALA A 1144 39.15 0.76 42.17
N LEU A 1145 39.07 0.30 40.92
CA LEU A 1145 38.28 0.95 39.86
C LEU A 1145 36.76 0.88 40.10
N LYS A 1146 36.26 -0.16 40.78
CA LYS A 1146 34.82 -0.34 41.08
C LYS A 1146 34.34 0.54 42.23
N LEU A 1147 35.28 0.98 43.08
CA LEU A 1147 34.99 1.71 44.32
C LEU A 1147 34.85 3.22 44.14
N GLN A 1148 35.07 3.73 42.91
CA GLN A 1148 35.04 5.16 42.61
C GLN A 1148 33.80 5.54 41.80
N ASP A 1149 33.21 6.69 42.13
CA ASP A 1149 32.16 7.31 41.31
C ASP A 1149 32.78 8.12 40.17
N TRP A 1150 32.88 7.51 39.00
CA TRP A 1150 33.46 8.13 37.79
C TRP A 1150 32.65 9.31 37.23
N SER A 1151 31.46 9.57 37.77
CA SER A 1151 30.67 10.75 37.42
C SER A 1151 31.26 12.05 38.00
N LEU A 1152 32.06 11.97 39.07
CA LEU A 1152 32.63 13.12 39.76
C LEU A 1152 33.61 13.92 38.88
N PRO A 1153 33.82 15.23 39.18
CA PRO A 1153 34.77 16.07 38.46
C PRO A 1153 36.21 15.52 38.55
N SER A 1154 37.00 15.69 37.48
CA SER A 1154 38.39 15.19 37.42
C SER A 1154 39.27 15.67 38.57
N LYS A 1155 39.00 16.85 39.14
CA LYS A 1155 39.74 17.37 40.30
C LYS A 1155 39.55 16.49 41.54
N SER A 1156 38.35 15.97 41.76
CA SER A 1156 38.01 15.10 42.90
C SER A 1156 38.56 13.69 42.72
N LEU A 1157 38.62 13.22 41.47
CA LEU A 1157 39.13 11.88 41.12
C LEU A 1157 40.66 11.80 41.07
N LYS A 1158 41.37 12.93 40.96
CA LYS A 1158 42.82 12.97 40.79
C LYS A 1158 43.61 12.16 41.83
N PRO A 1159 43.36 12.27 43.14
CA PRO A 1159 44.08 11.47 44.14
C PRO A 1159 43.86 9.96 43.97
N ALA A 1160 42.64 9.54 43.64
CA ALA A 1160 42.31 8.14 43.40
C ALA A 1160 42.99 7.61 42.12
N VAL A 1161 43.00 8.41 41.05
CA VAL A 1161 43.69 8.06 39.79
C VAL A 1161 45.20 7.99 39.99
N ASP A 1162 45.81 8.89 40.75
CA ASP A 1162 47.25 8.85 41.05
C ASP A 1162 47.64 7.58 41.84
N ALA A 1163 46.78 7.14 42.77
CA ALA A 1163 46.95 5.87 43.49
C ALA A 1163 46.82 4.64 42.56
N ILE A 1164 45.78 4.60 41.72
CA ILE A 1164 45.58 3.54 40.72
C ILE A 1164 46.76 3.49 39.75
N LYS A 1165 47.25 4.65 39.30
CA LYS A 1165 48.40 4.77 38.40
C LYS A 1165 49.68 4.22 39.04
N SER A 1166 49.90 4.47 40.33
CA SER A 1166 51.04 3.90 41.05
C SER A 1166 50.94 2.37 41.17
N ASN A 1167 49.76 1.83 41.48
CA ASN A 1167 49.52 0.38 41.55
C ASN A 1167 49.75 -0.31 40.19
N ILE A 1168 49.25 0.29 39.11
CA ILE A 1168 49.42 -0.25 37.75
C ILE A 1168 50.89 -0.18 37.33
N ALA A 1169 51.59 0.93 37.60
CA ALA A 1169 53.02 1.05 37.30
C ALA A 1169 53.85 -0.02 38.04
N ASN A 1170 53.52 -0.32 39.30
CA ASN A 1170 54.18 -1.37 40.08
C ASN A 1170 53.88 -2.79 39.54
N LYS A 1171 52.66 -3.05 39.04
CA LYS A 1171 52.29 -4.33 38.42
C LYS A 1171 52.98 -4.52 37.06
N VAL A 1172 53.08 -3.47 36.24
CA VAL A 1172 53.77 -3.52 34.94
C VAL A 1172 55.27 -3.76 35.15
N ALA A 1173 55.89 -3.13 36.15
CA ALA A 1173 57.29 -3.35 36.51
C ALA A 1173 57.59 -4.75 37.09
N ALA A 1174 56.57 -5.46 37.61
CA ALA A 1174 56.69 -6.83 38.10
C ALA A 1174 56.44 -7.90 37.02
N GLN A 1175 55.96 -7.49 35.84
CA GLN A 1175 55.65 -8.36 34.69
C GLN A 1175 56.60 -8.17 33.49
N SER A 1176 57.33 -7.04 33.46
CA SER A 1176 58.51 -6.82 32.60
C SER A 1176 59.74 -7.47 33.19
#